data_AF-A0A9P5UYE5-F1
#
_entry.id   AF-A0A9P5UYE5-F1
#
_cell.length_a   1.000
_cell.length_b   1.000
_cell.length_c   1.000
_cell.angle_alpha   90.00
_cell.angle_beta   90.00
_cell.angle_gamma   90.00
#
_symmetry.space_group_name_H-M   'P 1'
#
loop_
_entity.id
_entity.type
_entity.pdbx_description
1 polymer ?
#
loop_
_entity_poly.entity_id
_entity_poly.type
_entity_poly.pdbx_seq_one_letter_code
_entity_poly.pdbx_strand_id
1 'polypeptide(L)'
;MIRIAHKPSVFSTIQWLDASNRVLTHRTNGHSSSVALSMASSASARSFTRTRQMTTLRRHSSTNKHHNLSQYTSTSWSNSRNASSLFGRSSHIYVTKQPQHPFLQQRGFQSLSIVYQGRAVDEFGSSVLGNNSLKRTSTASGTEEGGILSDQILHGRHTPRHRKVITLEEAMGGTKPLELSPELTLLKEQEVTGAKVIDGKAIAKAIVKNVKSEIAMFKAEHPSFQPRLAIVQLGEKEDSNVYVTMKKKTCQQAGIEYTEHHMPDTTSLGDLLSTIEKLNADPALHGILVQLPLPPHIDAKIVTEAIDPIKDVDGFHTANIGRLAKLSTMPDFIPCTPKGVLELIRSTGITIEGKTAVVVGRSDVVGAPTFHLLNKNNATVTLCHDKTKNLAETVKTADILVVAAGKAELIKGDWLKKGAVVIDVGINAQRDLSKKSGVRLVGDVEFSKAQHVAGHITAVPGGVGPMTVAMLMENTLLSARRFWQVQHEVGALAKITPLPLDLKTPVPSDIDIALGQQPKNIKQMAEEIGLGADEFELYGKYKAKVDPDVLKRLEYRQNGRYVVVTGITPTPLGEGKSTTVVGLVQALGAHLDKIAFGCVRQPSQGPTFGIKGGAAGGGYSQIIPMDEFNLHLTGDIHAVTAANNLLAAAIDARMFHETSATDAMLFNRLCPKKKGKRRFAPVMVDRLNRLGIHKVNPEDLTPEEISKFVRLDIDPATITWQRVMDTNDRFLRKIEVGRNATEQGHERMTGFDIAVASEVMAVLALSADLRDMRQRLGRMVVASNRAGQPVTADDIGIGGALTVLMKDAIKPNLMQTLEGTPVFVHAGPFANIAHGNSSVIADRIALKLAGVEPGMDASQMGYVVTEAGFGADIGMEKFFDIKCRVSNLVPNAVVLVATVKALKMHGGGPDVVPGKPLPEVYLNENLPMLETGCANLTKHIQNAKKFGIPVVVAINKFTSDTDAEMALIRKLAIEAGASDAVPCDNWAKGGLGAVDLGHAVVKACEKQQDFKYLYDVKDSIESKIETIAREMYGADGIELSKEAQEKISTYTRQGFAGLPICMAKTHLSLSHDPTKKGVPTGFRLPIRDIRASVGAGFLYPLIGNMQTMPGLPTRPSFYDIDIDFDTGRVVGLF
;
A
#
# COMPACT_ATOMS: atom_id res chain seq x y z
N MET A 1 -29.30 -67.10 -5.14
CA MET A 1 -28.09 -67.48 -5.93
C MET A 1 -27.42 -66.19 -6.43
N ILE A 2 -26.09 -66.21 -6.65
CA ILE A 2 -25.31 -65.43 -7.66
C ILE A 2 -25.57 -63.88 -7.68
N ARG A 3 -24.66 -63.01 -7.18
CA ARG A 3 -23.44 -62.42 -7.83
C ARG A 3 -23.78 -61.59 -9.11
N ILE A 4 -23.18 -60.43 -9.45
CA ILE A 4 -21.86 -59.79 -9.17
C ILE A 4 -22.01 -58.27 -8.84
N ALA A 5 -20.96 -57.61 -8.31
CA ALA A 5 -20.88 -56.20 -7.89
C ALA A 5 -20.65 -55.18 -9.06
N HIS A 6 -20.90 -53.87 -8.91
CA HIS A 6 -20.14 -52.90 -8.08
C HIS A 6 -20.99 -51.78 -7.41
N LYS A 7 -20.42 -51.07 -6.42
CA LYS A 7 -21.06 -50.05 -5.58
C LYS A 7 -20.57 -48.60 -5.84
N PRO A 8 -21.45 -47.60 -5.65
CA PRO A 8 -21.13 -46.30 -5.07
C PRO A 8 -21.80 -46.09 -3.68
N SER A 9 -21.79 -44.86 -3.15
CA SER A 9 -22.53 -44.37 -1.95
C SER A 9 -21.95 -44.79 -0.56
N VAL A 10 -22.12 -44.06 0.56
CA VAL A 10 -22.72 -42.72 0.79
C VAL A 10 -22.17 -42.08 2.10
N PHE A 11 -22.58 -40.83 2.41
CA PHE A 11 -22.35 -40.14 3.70
C PHE A 11 -22.81 -40.94 4.94
N SER A 12 -22.22 -40.65 6.11
CA SER A 12 -22.81 -41.01 7.41
C SER A 12 -22.53 -39.96 8.50
N THR A 13 -23.59 -39.38 9.06
CA THR A 13 -23.58 -38.58 10.29
C THR A 13 -23.19 -39.44 11.50
N ILE A 14 -22.58 -38.84 12.54
CA ILE A 14 -22.37 -39.50 13.84
C ILE A 14 -23.23 -38.79 14.89
N GLN A 15 -24.00 -39.57 15.66
CA GLN A 15 -24.80 -39.10 16.78
C GLN A 15 -24.03 -39.19 18.10
N TRP A 16 -24.52 -38.45 19.10
CA TRP A 16 -24.19 -38.65 20.51
C TRP A 16 -24.70 -40.00 21.03
N LEU A 17 -24.06 -40.52 22.07
CA LEU A 17 -24.55 -41.61 22.89
C LEU A 17 -24.43 -41.23 24.37
N ASP A 18 -25.56 -41.18 25.07
CA ASP A 18 -25.67 -41.07 26.52
C ASP A 18 -26.01 -42.45 27.11
N ALA A 19 -25.54 -42.73 28.32
CA ALA A 19 -25.85 -43.93 29.09
C ALA A 19 -25.70 -43.62 30.58
N SER A 20 -26.82 -43.52 31.30
CA SER A 20 -26.85 -43.15 32.71
C SER A 20 -27.86 -43.97 33.53
N ASN A 21 -27.70 -43.94 34.86
CA ASN A 21 -28.51 -44.58 35.92
C ASN A 21 -28.45 -46.11 36.13
N ARG A 22 -28.03 -46.50 37.34
CA ARG A 22 -28.97 -47.00 38.37
C ARG A 22 -28.46 -46.72 39.80
N VAL A 23 -29.36 -46.82 40.77
CA VAL A 23 -29.24 -46.36 42.18
C VAL A 23 -29.72 -47.47 43.14
N LEU A 24 -29.18 -47.55 44.37
CA LEU A 24 -29.68 -48.17 45.64
C LEU A 24 -28.47 -48.32 46.61
N THR A 25 -28.48 -48.20 47.95
CA THR A 25 -29.28 -47.44 48.96
C THR A 25 -28.58 -47.50 50.34
N HIS A 26 -28.93 -46.59 51.27
CA HIS A 26 -28.86 -46.71 52.75
C HIS A 26 -27.68 -47.44 53.45
N ARG A 27 -27.03 -46.73 54.40
CA ARG A 27 -27.33 -46.87 55.86
C ARG A 27 -26.71 -45.74 56.71
N THR A 28 -27.07 -45.70 57.99
CA THR A 28 -26.75 -44.63 58.96
C THR A 28 -26.02 -45.18 60.19
N ASN A 29 -25.58 -44.27 61.08
CA ASN A 29 -24.97 -44.49 62.41
C ASN A 29 -23.49 -44.96 62.37
N GLY A 30 -22.61 -44.56 63.30
CA GLY A 30 -22.74 -43.54 64.37
C GLY A 30 -21.80 -43.78 65.55
N HIS A 31 -21.36 -42.70 66.23
CA HIS A 31 -20.64 -42.68 67.54
C HIS A 31 -19.22 -43.31 67.59
N SER A 32 -18.30 -42.93 68.51
CA SER A 32 -18.18 -41.72 69.35
C SER A 32 -16.78 -41.58 70.01
N SER A 33 -16.42 -40.34 70.39
CA SER A 33 -15.70 -39.93 71.64
C SER A 33 -14.36 -40.57 72.09
N SER A 34 -13.27 -39.79 72.03
CA SER A 34 -12.43 -39.36 73.20
C SER A 34 -11.32 -38.38 72.73
N VAL A 35 -11.35 -37.08 73.06
CA VAL A 35 -10.92 -36.39 74.32
C VAL A 35 -9.40 -36.19 74.44
N ALA A 36 -8.98 -34.91 74.34
CA ALA A 36 -7.83 -34.16 74.92
C ALA A 36 -6.46 -34.88 75.18
N LEU A 37 -5.29 -34.27 74.97
CA LEU A 37 -4.86 -32.93 75.41
C LEU A 37 -3.77 -32.28 74.50
N SER A 38 -3.67 -30.94 74.62
CA SER A 38 -2.51 -30.00 74.56
C SER A 38 -1.16 -30.36 73.87
N MET A 39 -0.32 -29.41 73.45
CA MET A 39 -0.15 -28.00 73.91
C MET A 39 0.60 -27.12 72.88
N ALA A 40 0.53 -25.79 73.08
CA ALA A 40 1.30 -24.71 72.41
C ALA A 40 1.02 -24.47 70.90
N SER A 41 0.83 -23.23 70.43
CA SER A 41 0.61 -21.96 71.16
C SER A 41 -0.25 -20.96 70.38
N SER A 42 -1.01 -20.16 71.13
CA SER A 42 -1.93 -19.09 70.68
C SER A 42 -1.20 -17.84 70.13
N ALA A 43 -1.73 -16.98 69.26
CA ALA A 43 -3.11 -16.50 69.05
C ALA A 43 -3.65 -15.51 70.12
N SER A 44 -3.20 -14.25 70.08
CA SER A 44 -3.96 -13.07 70.53
C SER A 44 -3.40 -11.82 69.80
N ALA A 45 -4.14 -10.80 69.37
CA ALA A 45 -5.35 -10.16 69.86
C ALA A 45 -5.17 -9.32 71.15
N ARG A 46 -4.82 -8.03 71.00
CA ARG A 46 -5.39 -6.96 71.83
C ARG A 46 -5.15 -5.56 71.24
N SER A 47 -6.19 -4.76 71.28
CA SER A 47 -6.10 -3.30 71.31
C SER A 47 -5.42 -2.84 72.60
N PHE A 48 -4.67 -1.74 72.59
CA PHE A 48 -4.77 -0.74 73.66
C PHE A 48 -4.44 0.67 73.18
N THR A 49 -4.85 1.66 73.98
CA THR A 49 -4.87 3.09 73.63
C THR A 49 -3.59 3.84 73.98
N ARG A 50 -3.31 4.92 73.22
CA ARG A 50 -2.43 6.06 73.58
C ARG A 50 -0.93 5.66 73.68
N THR A 51 0.05 6.58 73.57
CA THR A 51 0.00 8.02 73.88
C THR A 51 0.77 8.88 72.87
N ARG A 52 0.43 10.18 72.85
CA ARG A 52 1.21 11.30 72.29
C ARG A 52 2.72 11.14 72.51
N GLN A 53 3.53 11.74 71.64
CA GLN A 53 4.20 13.04 71.89
C GLN A 53 4.66 13.61 70.53
N MET A 54 4.23 14.82 70.14
CA MET A 54 4.96 16.10 70.23
C MET A 54 5.55 16.51 68.84
N THR A 55 5.63 17.78 68.42
CA THR A 55 5.25 19.06 69.08
C THR A 55 5.01 20.20 68.08
N THR A 56 4.31 21.26 68.53
CA THR A 56 4.52 22.70 68.19
C THR A 56 4.29 23.22 66.76
N LEU A 57 3.80 24.46 66.51
CA LEU A 57 3.20 25.51 67.37
C LEU A 57 2.43 26.54 66.51
N ARG A 58 1.36 27.12 67.08
CA ARG A 58 0.84 28.52 66.90
C ARG A 58 0.27 28.96 65.53
N ARG A 59 -0.62 29.98 65.48
CA ARG A 59 -1.73 30.44 66.37
C ARG A 59 -2.49 31.62 65.70
N HIS A 60 -3.71 31.89 66.16
CA HIS A 60 -4.45 33.17 66.04
C HIS A 60 -4.91 33.57 64.61
N SER A 61 -6.20 33.78 64.27
CA SER A 61 -7.30 34.63 64.81
C SER A 61 -7.19 36.11 64.41
N SER A 62 -8.22 36.87 64.01
CA SER A 62 -9.65 36.60 63.68
C SER A 62 -10.22 37.89 62.97
N THR A 63 -11.49 38.34 62.92
CA THR A 63 -12.75 38.07 63.67
C THR A 63 -13.99 38.71 62.99
N ASN A 64 -15.18 38.12 63.20
CA ASN A 64 -16.52 38.77 63.34
C ASN A 64 -17.19 39.62 62.22
N LYS A 65 -18.43 39.19 61.93
CA LYS A 65 -19.72 39.95 62.02
C LYS A 65 -20.38 40.66 60.80
N HIS A 66 -21.67 40.30 60.66
CA HIS A 66 -22.87 41.14 60.49
C HIS A 66 -23.47 41.49 59.10
N HIS A 67 -24.71 40.98 58.95
CA HIS A 67 -25.94 41.62 58.45
C HIS A 67 -26.37 41.58 56.96
N ASN A 68 -27.57 40.96 56.83
CA ASN A 68 -28.76 41.39 56.08
C ASN A 68 -28.94 41.07 54.59
N LEU A 69 -30.06 40.36 54.34
CA LEU A 69 -31.09 40.58 53.29
C LEU A 69 -30.66 40.42 51.80
N SER A 70 -31.45 39.79 50.92
CA SER A 70 -32.74 39.10 51.11
C SER A 70 -33.14 38.28 49.87
N GLN A 71 -33.74 37.10 50.10
CA GLN A 71 -34.87 36.54 49.31
C GLN A 71 -34.66 36.26 47.79
N TYR A 72 -35.45 35.42 47.10
CA TYR A 72 -36.53 34.46 47.44
C TYR A 72 -36.30 33.26 46.48
N THR A 73 -36.02 32.03 46.95
CA THR A 73 -36.96 30.87 47.07
C THR A 73 -37.55 30.25 45.79
N SER A 74 -37.98 28.98 45.72
CA SER A 74 -37.68 27.76 46.52
C SER A 74 -38.48 26.55 45.99
N THR A 75 -38.08 25.32 46.36
CA THR A 75 -38.92 24.12 46.63
C THR A 75 -39.89 23.62 45.52
N SER A 76 -40.46 22.41 45.52
CA SER A 76 -40.69 21.35 46.53
C SER A 76 -40.43 19.97 45.87
N TRP A 77 -39.94 18.91 46.55
CA TRP A 77 -40.58 18.13 47.63
C TRP A 77 -41.95 17.54 47.22
N SER A 78 -42.28 16.25 47.46
CA SER A 78 -41.58 15.19 48.24
C SER A 78 -42.22 13.79 48.08
N ASN A 79 -41.58 12.77 48.69
CA ASN A 79 -42.19 11.56 49.30
C ASN A 79 -42.81 10.46 48.38
N SER A 80 -42.88 9.17 48.77
CA SER A 80 -42.11 8.42 49.80
C SER A 80 -42.35 6.89 49.77
N ARG A 81 -41.34 6.12 50.22
CA ARG A 81 -41.42 4.87 51.03
C ARG A 81 -41.95 3.52 50.44
N ASN A 82 -41.17 2.49 50.78
CA ASN A 82 -41.55 1.13 51.26
C ASN A 82 -41.84 -0.06 50.29
N ALA A 83 -40.85 -0.99 50.28
CA ALA A 83 -40.94 -2.36 50.83
C ALA A 83 -41.30 -3.60 49.95
N SER A 84 -40.36 -4.58 49.99
CA SER A 84 -40.54 -6.05 50.05
C SER A 84 -41.37 -6.82 49.00
N SER A 85 -40.64 -7.38 48.01
CA SER A 85 -40.58 -8.82 47.65
C SER A 85 -41.76 -9.78 47.89
N LEU A 86 -42.10 -10.59 46.87
CA LEU A 86 -42.35 -12.04 47.04
C LEU A 86 -42.24 -12.85 45.71
N PHE A 87 -42.26 -14.18 45.82
CA PHE A 87 -41.94 -15.18 44.78
C PHE A 87 -43.09 -15.47 43.78
N GLY A 88 -42.75 -16.02 42.61
CA GLY A 88 -43.70 -16.76 41.75
C GLY A 88 -43.04 -17.50 40.58
N ARG A 89 -43.08 -18.85 40.58
CA ARG A 89 -42.68 -19.71 39.44
C ARG A 89 -43.91 -20.24 38.72
N SER A 90 -43.84 -20.40 37.40
CA SER A 90 -44.36 -21.59 36.69
C SER A 90 -43.90 -21.60 35.22
N SER A 91 -43.98 -22.76 34.59
CA SER A 91 -43.59 -23.05 33.20
C SER A 91 -44.54 -24.11 32.63
N HIS A 92 -44.60 -24.28 31.30
CA HIS A 92 -44.63 -25.57 30.56
C HIS A 92 -44.63 -25.35 29.03
N ILE A 93 -44.65 -26.42 28.22
CA ILE A 93 -44.13 -26.50 26.82
C ILE A 93 -45.13 -27.26 25.91
N TYR A 94 -44.93 -27.23 24.57
CA TYR A 94 -45.45 -28.14 23.49
C TYR A 94 -46.71 -27.65 22.70
N VAL A 95 -46.98 -27.97 21.40
CA VAL A 95 -46.26 -28.79 20.36
C VAL A 95 -46.68 -28.49 18.88
N THR A 96 -45.72 -28.39 17.95
CA THR A 96 -45.84 -28.55 16.45
C THR A 96 -46.82 -27.60 15.67
N LYS A 97 -46.99 -27.61 14.31
CA LYS A 97 -46.63 -28.53 13.20
C LYS A 97 -46.62 -27.80 11.82
N GLN A 98 -45.89 -28.30 10.81
CA GLN A 98 -46.04 -27.92 9.38
C GLN A 98 -47.12 -28.76 8.67
N PRO A 99 -47.64 -28.33 7.49
CA PRO A 99 -47.36 -29.10 6.26
C PRO A 99 -47.32 -28.34 4.89
N GLN A 100 -46.38 -28.77 4.03
CA GLN A 100 -46.47 -29.14 2.58
C GLN A 100 -47.14 -28.27 1.46
N HIS A 101 -46.50 -28.31 0.28
CA HIS A 101 -46.95 -27.98 -1.10
C HIS A 101 -47.78 -29.13 -1.73
N PRO A 102 -48.59 -28.99 -2.82
CA PRO A 102 -48.08 -28.75 -4.21
C PRO A 102 -49.03 -28.14 -5.31
N PHE A 103 -48.49 -27.64 -6.43
CA PHE A 103 -48.79 -28.00 -7.87
C PHE A 103 -48.19 -27.00 -8.91
N LEU A 104 -48.24 -27.35 -10.21
CA LEU A 104 -47.59 -26.66 -11.35
C LEU A 104 -48.57 -25.89 -12.26
N GLN A 105 -48.08 -24.86 -12.98
CA GLN A 105 -48.30 -24.71 -14.43
C GLN A 105 -47.26 -23.79 -15.14
N GLN A 106 -47.40 -23.61 -16.46
CA GLN A 106 -46.36 -23.08 -17.39
C GLN A 106 -46.56 -21.61 -17.81
N ARG A 107 -45.60 -21.09 -18.60
CA ARG A 107 -45.53 -19.77 -19.29
C ARG A 107 -45.09 -18.61 -18.36
N GLY A 108 -44.40 -17.56 -18.83
CA GLY A 108 -43.79 -17.31 -20.15
C GLY A 108 -43.18 -15.89 -20.21
N PHE A 109 -42.11 -15.68 -20.97
CA PHE A 109 -41.46 -14.35 -21.11
C PHE A 109 -42.32 -13.38 -21.95
N GLN A 110 -42.56 -12.14 -21.46
CA GLN A 110 -42.38 -10.91 -22.27
C GLN A 110 -42.50 -9.57 -21.51
N SER A 111 -41.51 -8.71 -21.75
CA SER A 111 -41.49 -7.23 -21.80
C SER A 111 -42.63 -6.34 -21.25
N LEU A 112 -42.24 -5.40 -20.37
CA LEU A 112 -42.53 -3.95 -20.48
C LEU A 112 -41.21 -3.19 -20.22
N SER A 113 -40.80 -2.10 -20.89
CA SER A 113 -41.50 -0.96 -21.54
C SER A 113 -42.01 0.09 -20.55
N ILE A 114 -41.19 1.10 -20.27
CA ILE A 114 -41.57 2.32 -19.52
C ILE A 114 -41.56 3.51 -20.49
N VAL A 115 -42.62 4.32 -20.46
CA VAL A 115 -42.82 5.50 -21.31
C VAL A 115 -42.77 6.78 -20.45
N TYR A 116 -42.28 7.89 -21.01
CA TYR A 116 -42.06 9.14 -20.29
C TYR A 116 -42.94 10.30 -20.83
N GLN A 117 -43.93 10.74 -20.04
CA GLN A 117 -44.76 11.97 -20.15
C GLN A 117 -45.62 12.04 -18.85
N GLY A 118 -45.96 13.18 -18.23
CA GLY A 118 -45.52 14.58 -18.39
C GLY A 118 -46.56 15.58 -17.80
N ARG A 119 -46.10 16.73 -17.23
CA ARG A 119 -46.90 17.84 -16.59
C ARG A 119 -47.55 17.47 -15.23
N ALA A 120 -48.03 18.39 -14.35
CA ALA A 120 -48.06 19.88 -14.27
C ALA A 120 -48.05 20.32 -12.76
N VAL A 121 -47.41 21.41 -12.28
CA VAL A 121 -47.76 22.87 -12.27
C VAL A 121 -48.52 23.32 -10.98
N ASP A 122 -48.53 24.65 -10.70
CA ASP A 122 -49.17 25.43 -9.60
C ASP A 122 -48.37 25.58 -8.28
N GLU A 123 -48.31 26.75 -7.57
CA GLU A 123 -49.07 28.02 -7.62
C GLU A 123 -48.21 29.35 -7.53
N PHE A 124 -48.83 30.46 -7.99
CA PHE A 124 -48.72 31.93 -7.72
C PHE A 124 -47.53 32.60 -6.94
N GLY A 125 -47.20 33.90 -7.17
CA GLY A 125 -47.66 34.86 -8.19
C GLY A 125 -47.41 36.38 -7.90
N SER A 126 -47.42 37.22 -8.96
CA SER A 126 -47.40 38.73 -8.99
C SER A 126 -46.11 39.46 -8.51
N SER A 127 -45.74 40.69 -8.91
CA SER A 127 -46.36 41.75 -9.75
C SER A 127 -45.29 42.61 -10.52
N VAL A 128 -45.40 42.91 -11.82
CA VAL A 128 -45.95 44.15 -12.50
C VAL A 128 -45.00 45.37 -12.66
N LEU A 129 -44.64 45.68 -13.92
CA LEU A 129 -44.11 46.96 -14.53
C LEU A 129 -42.75 47.57 -14.05
N GLY A 130 -41.93 48.21 -14.91
CA GLY A 130 -41.97 48.34 -16.38
C GLY A 130 -40.98 49.36 -17.01
N ASN A 131 -40.81 49.31 -18.35
CA ASN A 131 -40.36 50.35 -19.32
C ASN A 131 -39.02 51.14 -19.21
N ASN A 132 -38.28 51.14 -20.35
CA ASN A 132 -37.59 52.28 -21.01
C ASN A 132 -36.36 52.97 -20.35
N SER A 133 -35.43 53.65 -21.06
CA SER A 133 -35.01 53.66 -22.50
C SER A 133 -33.79 54.61 -22.71
N LEU A 134 -33.15 54.60 -23.92
CA LEU A 134 -32.20 55.62 -24.45
C LEU A 134 -30.79 55.66 -23.76
N LYS A 135 -29.68 56.22 -24.32
CA LYS A 135 -29.41 56.92 -25.60
C LYS A 135 -27.90 56.78 -26.05
N ARG A 136 -27.54 57.45 -27.17
CA ARG A 136 -26.18 57.67 -27.74
C ARG A 136 -25.27 58.51 -26.78
N THR A 137 -23.97 58.85 -26.95
CA THR A 137 -22.97 59.07 -28.06
C THR A 137 -21.59 59.36 -27.36
N SER A 138 -20.36 59.50 -27.90
CA SER A 138 -19.61 59.20 -29.16
C SER A 138 -18.11 59.62 -28.98
N THR A 139 -17.23 59.41 -30.00
CA THR A 139 -15.94 60.16 -30.28
C THR A 139 -14.80 60.14 -29.22
N ALA A 140 -13.57 59.63 -29.51
CA ALA A 140 -12.38 60.30 -30.12
C ALA A 140 -11.58 61.21 -29.13
N SER A 141 -10.24 61.42 -29.15
CA SER A 141 -9.06 60.86 -29.88
C SER A 141 -7.73 61.46 -29.34
N GLY A 142 -6.56 60.78 -29.48
CA GLY A 142 -5.19 61.27 -29.13
C GLY A 142 -4.44 60.30 -28.17
N THR A 143 -3.19 59.86 -28.37
CA THR A 143 -1.85 60.54 -28.30
C THR A 143 -1.49 61.04 -26.89
N GLU A 144 -0.32 60.76 -26.29
CA GLU A 144 0.96 60.22 -26.80
C GLU A 144 1.87 59.63 -25.69
N GLU A 145 2.93 58.88 -26.07
CA GLU A 145 4.13 58.49 -25.30
C GLU A 145 4.05 57.74 -23.93
N GLY A 146 5.21 57.17 -23.52
CA GLY A 146 5.47 56.64 -22.16
C GLY A 146 5.35 55.12 -21.99
N GLY A 147 6.36 54.47 -21.42
CA GLY A 147 6.35 53.02 -21.14
C GLY A 147 6.89 52.66 -19.75
N ILE A 148 6.97 51.35 -19.49
CA ILE A 148 7.50 50.64 -18.29
C ILE A 148 6.47 50.41 -17.15
N LEU A 149 6.13 49.11 -16.94
CA LEU A 149 5.67 48.42 -15.71
C LEU A 149 4.68 49.17 -14.76
N SER A 150 3.40 48.77 -14.65
CA SER A 150 2.98 47.63 -13.80
C SER A 150 1.52 47.14 -14.03
N ASP A 151 1.10 46.16 -13.22
CA ASP A 151 -0.27 45.82 -12.77
C ASP A 151 -1.40 45.35 -13.72
N GLN A 152 -1.65 44.04 -13.65
CA GLN A 152 -2.84 43.37 -13.08
C GLN A 152 -4.30 43.78 -13.42
N ILE A 153 -5.16 42.75 -13.24
CA ILE A 153 -6.57 42.77 -12.77
C ILE A 153 -7.75 42.64 -13.79
N LEU A 154 -8.38 41.46 -13.71
CA LEU A 154 -9.81 41.12 -13.82
C LEU A 154 -10.52 40.76 -15.16
N HIS A 155 -11.55 39.90 -14.98
CA HIS A 155 -12.67 39.57 -15.89
C HIS A 155 -12.48 38.55 -17.04
N GLY A 156 -11.77 37.45 -16.79
CA GLY A 156 -11.94 36.19 -17.55
C GLY A 156 -13.12 35.35 -17.03
N ARG A 157 -14.20 35.16 -17.81
CA ARG A 157 -15.31 34.26 -17.43
C ARG A 157 -14.88 32.79 -17.56
N HIS A 158 -15.06 31.99 -16.50
CA HIS A 158 -14.80 30.56 -16.54
C HIS A 158 -15.78 29.82 -17.47
N THR A 159 -15.30 29.44 -18.66
CA THR A 159 -15.86 28.31 -19.42
C THR A 159 -15.24 27.01 -18.92
N PRO A 160 -16.01 25.92 -18.73
CA PRO A 160 -15.45 24.63 -18.35
C PRO A 160 -14.58 24.10 -19.49
N ARG A 161 -13.26 23.94 -19.24
CA ARG A 161 -12.36 23.28 -20.20
C ARG A 161 -12.69 21.79 -20.24
N HIS A 162 -13.42 21.36 -21.27
CA HIS A 162 -13.55 19.94 -21.59
C HIS A 162 -12.16 19.31 -21.74
N ARG A 163 -12.01 18.05 -21.30
CA ARG A 163 -10.83 17.23 -21.63
C ARG A 163 -10.64 17.27 -23.15
N LYS A 164 -9.52 17.83 -23.63
CA LYS A 164 -9.15 17.73 -25.03
C LYS A 164 -8.83 16.26 -25.31
N VAL A 165 -9.72 15.57 -26.01
CA VAL A 165 -9.46 14.21 -26.47
C VAL A 165 -8.38 14.30 -27.55
N ILE A 166 -7.19 13.81 -27.24
CA ILE A 166 -6.07 13.74 -28.19
C ILE A 166 -6.53 12.85 -29.35
N THR A 167 -6.52 13.41 -30.55
CA THR A 167 -6.85 12.67 -31.77
C THR A 167 -5.73 11.70 -32.13
N LEU A 168 -6.05 10.69 -32.94
CA LEU A 168 -5.07 9.70 -33.41
C LEU A 168 -3.93 10.37 -34.21
N GLU A 169 -4.23 11.48 -34.89
CA GLU A 169 -3.29 12.31 -35.65
C GLU A 169 -2.34 13.11 -34.74
N GLU A 170 -2.84 13.65 -33.62
CA GLU A 170 -2.02 14.32 -32.60
C GLU A 170 -1.10 13.33 -31.86
N ALA A 171 -1.60 12.13 -31.55
CA ALA A 171 -0.81 11.06 -30.92
C ALA A 171 0.23 10.43 -31.86
N MET A 172 0.12 10.65 -33.17
CA MET A 172 0.99 10.10 -34.22
C MET A 172 2.11 11.06 -34.67
N GLY A 173 2.34 12.16 -33.94
CA GLY A 173 3.51 13.03 -34.13
C GLY A 173 3.61 13.67 -35.52
N GLY A 174 2.48 14.03 -36.14
CA GLY A 174 2.47 14.71 -37.44
C GLY A 174 2.90 13.85 -38.63
N THR A 175 2.85 12.52 -38.50
CA THR A 175 3.02 11.63 -39.66
C THR A 175 1.91 11.84 -40.68
N LYS A 176 2.28 12.34 -41.86
CA LYS A 176 1.39 12.38 -43.04
C LYS A 176 0.80 10.97 -43.29
N PRO A 177 -0.40 10.87 -43.90
CA PRO A 177 -0.85 9.60 -44.50
C PRO A 177 0.21 9.08 -45.48
N LEU A 178 0.40 7.76 -45.55
CA LEU A 178 1.50 7.14 -46.32
C LEU A 178 1.48 7.55 -47.81
N GLU A 179 2.36 8.47 -48.18
CA GLU A 179 2.85 8.64 -49.54
C GLU A 179 3.73 7.41 -49.87
N LEU A 180 3.13 6.41 -50.52
CA LEU A 180 3.85 5.23 -51.03
C LEU A 180 4.96 5.65 -52.00
N SER A 181 6.10 4.96 -51.94
CA SER A 181 7.27 5.29 -52.76
C SER A 181 6.95 5.24 -54.27
N PRO A 182 7.43 6.22 -55.09
CA PRO A 182 7.02 6.37 -56.49
C PRO A 182 7.17 5.14 -57.40
N GLU A 183 8.05 4.20 -57.05
CA GLU A 183 8.34 2.97 -57.80
C GLU A 183 7.16 1.99 -57.92
N LEU A 184 6.05 2.20 -57.20
CA LEU A 184 4.81 1.41 -57.35
C LEU A 184 3.80 2.00 -58.34
N THR A 185 4.05 3.18 -58.91
CA THR A 185 3.06 3.93 -59.71
C THR A 185 3.39 3.94 -61.21
N LEU A 186 3.52 2.76 -61.84
CA LEU A 186 3.60 2.67 -63.31
C LEU A 186 3.25 1.28 -63.89
N LEU A 187 1.96 1.04 -64.15
CA LEU A 187 1.52 0.11 -65.19
C LEU A 187 0.45 0.80 -66.04
N LYS A 188 0.72 0.92 -67.35
CA LYS A 188 -0.17 1.56 -68.32
C LYS A 188 -1.40 0.71 -68.61
N GLU A 189 -2.43 1.34 -69.15
CA GLU A 189 -3.67 0.70 -69.56
C GLU A 189 -3.43 -0.39 -70.62
N GLN A 190 -3.78 -1.62 -70.26
CA GLN A 190 -4.18 -2.68 -71.17
C GLN A 190 -5.45 -3.30 -70.58
N GLU A 191 -6.42 -3.65 -71.43
CA GLU A 191 -7.65 -4.31 -70.99
C GLU A 191 -7.39 -5.76 -70.55
N VAL A 192 -6.94 -5.93 -69.32
CA VAL A 192 -6.88 -7.23 -68.67
C VAL A 192 -8.30 -7.64 -68.28
N THR A 193 -8.87 -8.60 -69.02
CA THR A 193 -10.21 -9.15 -68.76
C THR A 193 -10.20 -10.11 -67.55
N GLY A 194 -9.94 -9.56 -66.36
CA GLY A 194 -9.91 -10.29 -65.09
C GLY A 194 -9.64 -9.37 -63.90
N ALA A 195 -10.04 -9.82 -62.71
CA ALA A 195 -9.86 -9.11 -61.44
C ALA A 195 -8.38 -9.08 -61.05
N LYS A 196 -7.94 -7.95 -60.48
CA LYS A 196 -6.62 -7.87 -59.83
C LYS A 196 -6.67 -8.63 -58.50
N VAL A 197 -5.89 -9.70 -58.38
CA VAL A 197 -5.81 -10.49 -57.14
C VAL A 197 -5.01 -9.72 -56.09
N ILE A 198 -5.60 -9.50 -54.92
CA ILE A 198 -4.98 -8.76 -53.81
C ILE A 198 -4.04 -9.70 -53.04
N ASP A 199 -2.72 -9.48 -53.14
CA ASP A 199 -1.72 -10.26 -52.40
C ASP A 199 -1.56 -9.77 -50.95
N GLY A 200 -2.43 -10.29 -50.08
CA GLY A 200 -2.34 -10.09 -48.63
C GLY A 200 -1.05 -10.60 -48.00
N LYS A 201 -0.27 -11.49 -48.63
CA LYS A 201 1.06 -11.90 -48.13
C LYS A 201 2.11 -10.83 -48.40
N ALA A 202 2.05 -10.13 -49.54
CA ALA A 202 2.93 -9.00 -49.83
C ALA A 202 2.64 -7.82 -48.89
N ILE A 203 1.36 -7.47 -48.73
CA ILE A 203 0.93 -6.35 -47.86
C ILE A 203 1.27 -6.67 -46.38
N ALA A 204 0.97 -7.87 -45.89
CA ALA A 204 1.32 -8.27 -44.53
C ALA A 204 2.84 -8.21 -44.25
N LYS A 205 3.68 -8.61 -45.22
CA LYS A 205 5.15 -8.48 -45.09
C LYS A 205 5.60 -7.03 -45.01
N ALA A 206 4.99 -6.12 -45.78
CA ALA A 206 5.31 -4.69 -45.73
C ALA A 206 4.96 -4.10 -44.36
N ILE A 207 3.77 -4.41 -43.84
CA ILE A 207 3.33 -3.95 -42.50
C ILE A 207 4.24 -4.50 -41.40
N VAL A 208 4.58 -5.79 -41.43
CA VAL A 208 5.51 -6.40 -40.45
C VAL A 208 6.92 -5.80 -40.55
N LYS A 209 7.38 -5.43 -41.75
CA LYS A 209 8.64 -4.69 -41.93
C LYS A 209 8.56 -3.29 -41.31
N ASN A 210 7.46 -2.57 -41.49
CA ASN A 210 7.27 -1.24 -40.91
C ASN A 210 7.24 -1.30 -39.38
N VAL A 211 6.45 -2.21 -38.79
CA VAL A 211 6.43 -2.49 -37.34
C VAL A 211 7.85 -2.76 -36.81
N LYS A 212 8.67 -3.53 -37.53
CA LYS A 212 10.08 -3.76 -37.16
C LYS A 212 10.92 -2.48 -37.18
N SER A 213 10.83 -1.69 -38.24
CA SER A 213 11.55 -0.41 -38.36
C SER A 213 11.16 0.55 -37.24
N GLU A 214 9.87 0.63 -36.95
CA GLU A 214 9.32 1.48 -35.90
C GLU A 214 9.75 1.05 -34.48
N ILE A 215 9.81 -0.26 -34.21
CA ILE A 215 10.38 -0.78 -32.95
C ILE A 215 11.87 -0.44 -32.87
N ALA A 216 12.63 -0.59 -33.96
CA ALA A 216 14.06 -0.30 -33.97
C ALA A 216 14.37 1.20 -33.77
N MET A 217 13.59 2.09 -34.39
CA MET A 217 13.70 3.54 -34.21
C MET A 217 13.36 3.93 -32.77
N PHE A 218 12.19 3.53 -32.26
CA PHE A 218 11.74 3.88 -30.92
C PHE A 218 12.67 3.31 -29.83
N LYS A 219 13.27 2.13 -30.06
CA LYS A 219 14.27 1.54 -29.15
C LYS A 219 15.65 2.20 -29.21
N ALA A 220 15.98 2.92 -30.29
CA ALA A 220 17.22 3.70 -30.36
C ALA A 220 17.13 4.97 -29.48
N GLU A 221 15.94 5.57 -29.38
CA GLU A 221 15.64 6.68 -28.47
C GLU A 221 15.37 6.19 -27.03
N HIS A 222 14.77 5.00 -26.89
CA HIS A 222 14.35 4.43 -25.60
C HIS A 222 14.84 2.98 -25.43
N PRO A 223 16.09 2.75 -24.95
CA PRO A 223 16.72 1.42 -24.91
C PRO A 223 15.97 0.35 -24.11
N SER A 224 15.14 0.77 -23.14
CA SER A 224 14.26 -0.09 -22.33
C SER A 224 13.06 -0.65 -23.12
N PHE A 225 12.69 -0.07 -24.25
CA PHE A 225 11.49 -0.43 -25.00
C PHE A 225 11.61 -1.82 -25.63
N GLN A 226 10.70 -2.73 -25.27
CA GLN A 226 10.60 -4.04 -25.88
C GLN A 226 9.15 -4.56 -25.86
N PRO A 227 8.42 -4.54 -26.98
CA PRO A 227 7.08 -5.12 -27.08
C PRO A 227 7.10 -6.63 -26.78
N ARG A 228 6.04 -7.09 -26.09
CA ARG A 228 5.86 -8.49 -25.64
C ARG A 228 4.43 -8.98 -25.82
N LEU A 229 4.26 -10.18 -26.40
CA LEU A 229 2.97 -10.84 -26.65
C LEU A 229 2.89 -12.21 -25.94
N ALA A 230 1.84 -12.47 -25.17
CA ALA A 230 1.54 -13.81 -24.67
C ALA A 230 0.54 -14.51 -25.61
N ILE A 231 0.86 -15.74 -25.99
CA ILE A 231 0.00 -16.59 -26.80
C ILE A 231 -0.46 -17.77 -25.92
N VAL A 232 -1.73 -17.76 -25.53
CA VAL A 232 -2.37 -18.85 -24.78
C VAL A 232 -3.03 -19.81 -25.76
N GLN A 233 -2.67 -21.09 -25.70
CA GLN A 233 -3.23 -22.14 -26.55
C GLN A 233 -3.80 -23.27 -25.68
N LEU A 234 -5.03 -23.70 -25.99
CA LEU A 234 -5.60 -24.92 -25.44
C LEU A 234 -5.63 -26.00 -26.54
N GLY A 235 -5.05 -27.15 -26.23
CA GLY A 235 -5.14 -28.35 -27.06
C GLY A 235 -4.24 -28.38 -28.30
N GLU A 236 -4.15 -29.57 -28.91
CA GLU A 236 -3.17 -29.89 -29.97
C GLU A 236 -3.79 -29.92 -31.40
N LYS A 237 -4.93 -29.26 -31.62
CA LYS A 237 -5.60 -29.21 -32.94
C LYS A 237 -4.65 -28.73 -34.04
N GLU A 238 -4.45 -29.56 -35.07
CA GLU A 238 -3.47 -29.32 -36.15
C GLU A 238 -3.65 -27.95 -36.82
N ASP A 239 -4.89 -27.55 -37.12
CA ASP A 239 -5.21 -26.24 -37.72
C ASP A 239 -4.75 -25.06 -36.83
N SER A 240 -4.93 -25.17 -35.51
CA SER A 240 -4.51 -24.14 -34.55
C SER A 240 -2.98 -24.02 -34.49
N ASN A 241 -2.28 -25.16 -34.53
CA ASN A 241 -0.82 -25.21 -34.48
C ASN A 241 -0.18 -24.42 -35.65
N VAL A 242 -0.77 -24.48 -36.85
CA VAL A 242 -0.31 -23.73 -38.02
C VAL A 242 -0.43 -22.21 -37.81
N TYR A 243 -1.57 -21.73 -37.32
CA TYR A 243 -1.79 -20.30 -37.05
C TYR A 243 -0.90 -19.78 -35.91
N VAL A 244 -0.75 -20.54 -34.82
CA VAL A 244 0.13 -20.19 -33.70
C VAL A 244 1.60 -20.16 -34.14
N THR A 245 2.03 -21.10 -34.99
CA THR A 245 3.38 -21.11 -35.58
C THR A 245 3.62 -19.89 -36.47
N MET A 246 2.62 -19.49 -37.28
CA MET A 246 2.71 -18.28 -38.09
C MET A 246 2.83 -17.02 -37.21
N LYS A 247 2.05 -16.93 -36.11
CA LYS A 247 2.11 -15.82 -35.15
C LYS A 247 3.51 -15.70 -34.52
N LYS A 248 4.05 -16.77 -33.92
CA LYS A 248 5.41 -16.82 -33.34
C LYS A 248 6.50 -16.32 -34.31
N LYS A 249 6.48 -16.85 -35.54
CA LYS A 249 7.43 -16.46 -36.60
C LYS A 249 7.28 -14.98 -36.99
N THR A 250 6.06 -14.45 -36.97
CA THR A 250 5.81 -13.04 -37.28
C THR A 250 6.28 -12.12 -36.15
N CYS A 251 6.13 -12.51 -34.88
CA CYS A 251 6.71 -11.78 -33.75
C CYS A 251 8.23 -11.59 -33.91
N GLN A 252 8.95 -12.69 -34.20
CA GLN A 252 10.40 -12.66 -34.46
C GLN A 252 10.78 -11.78 -35.65
N GLN A 253 9.96 -11.77 -36.70
CA GLN A 253 10.17 -10.89 -37.88
C GLN A 253 9.91 -9.42 -37.54
N ALA A 254 8.93 -9.13 -36.70
CA ALA A 254 8.58 -7.79 -36.21
C ALA A 254 9.54 -7.25 -35.13
N GLY A 255 10.37 -8.09 -34.48
CA GLY A 255 11.17 -7.69 -33.33
C GLY A 255 10.38 -7.66 -32.01
N ILE A 256 9.23 -8.34 -31.97
CA ILE A 256 8.37 -8.50 -30.80
C ILE A 256 8.76 -9.80 -30.08
N GLU A 257 9.02 -9.72 -28.78
CA GLU A 257 9.23 -10.91 -27.95
C GLU A 257 7.89 -11.59 -27.65
N TYR A 258 7.89 -12.90 -27.43
CA TYR A 258 6.66 -13.62 -27.10
C TYR A 258 6.85 -14.69 -26.03
N THR A 259 5.78 -14.97 -25.29
CA THR A 259 5.66 -16.15 -24.42
C THR A 259 4.54 -17.05 -24.93
N GLU A 260 4.65 -18.35 -24.66
CA GLU A 260 3.65 -19.35 -25.03
C GLU A 260 3.17 -20.07 -23.77
N HIS A 261 1.85 -20.13 -23.63
CA HIS A 261 1.16 -20.78 -22.51
C HIS A 261 0.31 -21.90 -23.08
N HIS A 262 0.94 -23.05 -23.32
CA HIS A 262 0.27 -24.25 -23.82
C HIS A 262 -0.41 -24.99 -22.66
N MET A 263 -1.72 -25.18 -22.78
CA MET A 263 -2.58 -25.80 -21.78
C MET A 263 -3.31 -27.01 -22.37
N PRO A 264 -3.55 -28.09 -21.61
CA PRO A 264 -4.32 -29.25 -22.09
C PRO A 264 -5.74 -28.89 -22.51
N ASP A 265 -6.34 -29.65 -23.44
CA ASP A 265 -7.78 -29.58 -23.74
C ASP A 265 -8.66 -29.85 -22.50
N THR A 266 -8.14 -30.51 -21.45
CA THR A 266 -8.84 -30.79 -20.20
C THR A 266 -8.79 -29.67 -19.16
N THR A 267 -8.16 -28.53 -19.48
CA THR A 267 -8.07 -27.35 -18.60
C THR A 267 -9.45 -26.85 -18.18
N SER A 268 -9.61 -26.45 -16.90
CA SER A 268 -10.86 -25.84 -16.43
C SER A 268 -10.91 -24.34 -16.78
N LEU A 269 -12.12 -23.79 -16.84
CA LEU A 269 -12.31 -22.35 -17.01
C LEU A 269 -11.60 -21.55 -15.91
N GLY A 270 -11.58 -22.03 -14.67
CA GLY A 270 -10.91 -21.34 -13.56
C GLY A 270 -9.38 -21.30 -13.71
N ASP A 271 -8.76 -22.37 -14.19
CA ASP A 271 -7.30 -22.43 -14.41
C ASP A 271 -6.88 -21.50 -15.57
N LEU A 272 -7.70 -21.44 -16.63
CA LEU A 272 -7.49 -20.53 -17.76
C LEU A 272 -7.67 -19.06 -17.33
N LEU A 273 -8.74 -18.74 -16.59
CA LEU A 273 -8.96 -17.39 -16.07
C LEU A 273 -7.82 -16.95 -15.14
N SER A 274 -7.38 -17.80 -14.21
CA SER A 274 -6.23 -17.49 -13.35
C SER A 274 -4.89 -17.43 -14.12
N THR A 275 -4.81 -18.00 -15.33
CA THR A 275 -3.65 -17.80 -16.21
C THR A 275 -3.69 -16.43 -16.88
N ILE A 276 -4.86 -16.01 -17.38
CA ILE A 276 -5.06 -14.69 -18.00
C ILE A 276 -4.90 -13.56 -16.97
N GLU A 277 -5.42 -13.74 -15.76
CA GLU A 277 -5.26 -12.82 -14.62
C GLU A 277 -3.77 -12.51 -14.33
N LYS A 278 -2.91 -13.53 -14.33
CA LYS A 278 -1.45 -13.36 -14.16
C LYS A 278 -0.79 -12.62 -15.33
N LEU A 279 -1.32 -12.77 -16.55
CA LEU A 279 -0.84 -12.07 -17.74
C LEU A 279 -1.34 -10.61 -17.78
N ASN A 280 -2.54 -10.34 -17.24
CA ASN A 280 -3.02 -8.98 -17.00
C ASN A 280 -2.13 -8.26 -15.98
N ALA A 281 -1.74 -8.94 -14.91
CA ALA A 281 -0.86 -8.38 -13.86
C ALA A 281 0.61 -8.18 -14.26
N ASP A 282 1.13 -8.83 -15.32
CA ASP A 282 2.53 -8.68 -15.75
C ASP A 282 2.78 -7.29 -16.40
N PRO A 283 3.54 -6.37 -15.77
CA PRO A 283 3.75 -5.02 -16.30
C PRO A 283 4.72 -4.96 -17.48
N ALA A 284 5.43 -6.04 -17.79
CA ALA A 284 6.29 -6.15 -18.97
C ALA A 284 5.56 -6.78 -20.17
N LEU A 285 4.33 -7.25 -19.99
CA LEU A 285 3.51 -7.83 -21.04
C LEU A 285 2.59 -6.79 -21.66
N HIS A 286 2.61 -6.69 -22.99
CA HIS A 286 1.91 -5.64 -23.73
C HIS A 286 0.68 -6.13 -24.49
N GLY A 287 0.67 -7.41 -24.88
CA GLY A 287 -0.48 -8.04 -25.54
C GLY A 287 -0.76 -9.43 -25.00
N ILE A 288 -2.03 -9.79 -24.94
CA ILE A 288 -2.52 -11.14 -24.65
C ILE A 288 -3.37 -11.59 -25.83
N LEU A 289 -3.11 -12.81 -26.29
CA LEU A 289 -3.87 -13.49 -27.32
C LEU A 289 -4.28 -14.88 -26.79
N VAL A 290 -5.58 -15.16 -26.77
CA VAL A 290 -6.10 -16.52 -26.58
C VAL A 290 -6.43 -17.10 -27.95
N GLN A 291 -5.85 -18.25 -28.30
CA GLN A 291 -6.07 -18.88 -29.60
C GLN A 291 -7.45 -19.57 -29.66
N LEU A 292 -8.37 -18.99 -30.44
CA LEU A 292 -9.67 -19.58 -30.76
C LEU A 292 -9.56 -20.61 -31.91
N PRO A 293 -10.45 -21.61 -32.02
CA PRO A 293 -11.58 -21.91 -31.15
C PRO A 293 -11.18 -22.79 -29.95
N LEU A 294 -11.66 -22.40 -28.77
CA LEU A 294 -11.45 -23.13 -27.51
C LEU A 294 -12.18 -24.49 -27.47
N PRO A 295 -11.87 -25.34 -26.47
CA PRO A 295 -12.63 -26.56 -26.20
C PRO A 295 -14.12 -26.29 -25.89
N PRO A 296 -15.06 -27.17 -26.28
CA PRO A 296 -16.51 -26.88 -26.19
C PRO A 296 -17.08 -26.68 -24.77
N HIS A 297 -16.35 -27.01 -23.71
CA HIS A 297 -16.76 -26.77 -22.32
C HIS A 297 -16.34 -25.40 -21.77
N ILE A 298 -15.63 -24.59 -22.57
CA ILE A 298 -15.18 -23.25 -22.22
C ILE A 298 -15.88 -22.24 -23.14
N ASP A 299 -16.71 -21.36 -22.58
CA ASP A 299 -17.27 -20.24 -23.33
C ASP A 299 -16.16 -19.20 -23.61
N ALA A 300 -15.83 -19.05 -24.89
CA ALA A 300 -14.84 -18.09 -25.36
C ALA A 300 -15.19 -16.64 -24.96
N LYS A 301 -16.47 -16.30 -24.76
CA LYS A 301 -16.88 -14.94 -24.34
C LYS A 301 -16.38 -14.60 -22.94
N ILE A 302 -16.52 -15.53 -21.99
CA ILE A 302 -16.01 -15.36 -20.61
C ILE A 302 -14.48 -15.19 -20.63
N VAL A 303 -13.81 -15.86 -21.56
CA VAL A 303 -12.35 -15.84 -21.69
C VAL A 303 -11.84 -14.56 -22.37
N THR A 304 -12.53 -14.03 -23.40
CA THR A 304 -12.16 -12.74 -24.00
C THR A 304 -12.45 -11.56 -23.07
N GLU A 305 -13.54 -11.62 -22.29
CA GLU A 305 -13.90 -10.58 -21.32
C GLU A 305 -13.01 -10.60 -20.06
N ALA A 306 -12.13 -11.61 -19.91
CA ALA A 306 -11.15 -11.68 -18.84
C ALA A 306 -9.78 -11.09 -19.23
N ILE A 307 -9.55 -10.79 -20.51
CA ILE A 307 -8.35 -10.09 -20.98
C ILE A 307 -8.57 -8.59 -20.72
N ASP A 308 -7.58 -7.90 -20.13
CA ASP A 308 -7.69 -6.44 -19.95
C ASP A 308 -7.91 -5.74 -21.30
N PRO A 309 -8.90 -4.83 -21.44
CA PRO A 309 -9.10 -3.98 -22.61
C PRO A 309 -7.84 -3.37 -23.23
N ILE A 310 -6.82 -3.03 -22.41
CA ILE A 310 -5.56 -2.43 -22.88
C ILE A 310 -4.52 -3.47 -23.32
N LYS A 311 -4.73 -4.77 -23.06
CA LYS A 311 -3.90 -5.90 -23.52
C LYS A 311 -4.60 -6.79 -24.57
N ASP A 312 -5.89 -6.59 -24.82
CA ASP A 312 -6.69 -7.22 -25.87
C ASP A 312 -6.26 -6.79 -27.29
N VAL A 313 -5.10 -7.29 -27.73
CA VAL A 313 -4.50 -6.92 -29.02
C VAL A 313 -5.18 -7.56 -30.23
N ASP A 314 -5.99 -8.61 -30.06
CA ASP A 314 -6.86 -9.17 -31.13
C ASP A 314 -8.18 -8.37 -31.26
N GLY A 315 -8.56 -7.62 -30.22
CA GLY A 315 -9.62 -6.60 -30.20
C GLY A 315 -11.03 -7.11 -29.86
N PHE A 316 -11.16 -8.28 -29.23
CA PHE A 316 -12.46 -8.95 -29.01
C PHE A 316 -13.16 -8.61 -27.69
N HIS A 317 -12.51 -7.93 -26.76
CA HIS A 317 -13.13 -7.49 -25.51
C HIS A 317 -14.27 -6.51 -25.80
N THR A 318 -15.42 -6.62 -25.12
CA THR A 318 -16.64 -5.82 -25.39
C THR A 318 -16.39 -4.31 -25.31
N ALA A 319 -15.43 -3.86 -24.50
CA ALA A 319 -15.01 -2.45 -24.48
C ALA A 319 -14.39 -1.95 -25.79
N ASN A 320 -13.72 -2.81 -26.57
CA ASN A 320 -13.23 -2.47 -27.91
C ASN A 320 -14.37 -2.52 -28.93
N ILE A 321 -15.13 -3.63 -28.98
CA ILE A 321 -16.25 -3.80 -29.91
C ILE A 321 -17.32 -2.70 -29.73
N GLY A 322 -17.70 -2.36 -28.50
CA GLY A 322 -18.69 -1.33 -28.19
C GLY A 322 -18.24 0.09 -28.54
N ARG A 323 -16.95 0.43 -28.36
CA ARG A 323 -16.40 1.72 -28.79
C ARG A 323 -16.27 1.84 -30.30
N LEU A 324 -16.05 0.73 -31.01
CA LEU A 324 -16.06 0.67 -32.49
C LEU A 324 -17.48 0.86 -33.05
N ALA A 325 -18.49 0.29 -32.41
CA ALA A 325 -19.89 0.40 -32.83
C ALA A 325 -20.46 1.83 -32.71
N LYS A 326 -19.91 2.65 -31.81
CA LYS A 326 -20.34 4.04 -31.59
C LYS A 326 -19.49 5.02 -32.42
N LEU A 327 -20.12 5.73 -33.35
CA LEU A 327 -19.45 6.66 -34.27
C LEU A 327 -18.55 7.71 -33.59
N SER A 328 -19.01 8.26 -32.45
CA SER A 328 -18.31 9.33 -31.72
C SER A 328 -17.15 8.86 -30.82
N THR A 329 -16.72 7.60 -30.93
CA THR A 329 -15.59 7.04 -30.18
C THR A 329 -14.64 6.29 -31.12
N MET A 330 -13.46 5.93 -30.61
CA MET A 330 -12.58 4.93 -31.22
C MET A 330 -12.36 3.80 -30.21
N PRO A 331 -12.19 2.55 -30.65
CA PRO A 331 -11.72 1.48 -29.78
C PRO A 331 -10.24 1.70 -29.42
N ASP A 332 -9.77 1.05 -28.35
CA ASP A 332 -8.33 1.02 -28.07
C ASP A 332 -7.65 0.15 -29.13
N PHE A 333 -8.24 -1.00 -29.47
CA PHE A 333 -7.80 -1.84 -30.59
C PHE A 333 -8.94 -2.11 -31.58
N ILE A 334 -8.69 -1.88 -32.87
CA ILE A 334 -9.57 -2.36 -33.94
C ILE A 334 -9.28 -3.86 -34.14
N PRO A 335 -10.30 -4.75 -34.19
CA PRO A 335 -10.04 -6.18 -34.21
C PRO A 335 -9.27 -6.61 -35.44
N CYS A 336 -8.29 -7.51 -35.28
CA CYS A 336 -7.22 -7.69 -36.27
C CYS A 336 -7.71 -8.10 -37.67
N THR A 337 -8.73 -8.97 -37.74
CA THR A 337 -9.29 -9.41 -39.03
C THR A 337 -10.05 -8.28 -39.75
N PRO A 338 -11.05 -7.60 -39.14
CA PRO A 338 -11.64 -6.37 -39.68
C PRO A 338 -10.63 -5.29 -40.08
N LYS A 339 -9.59 -5.05 -39.26
CA LYS A 339 -8.53 -4.08 -39.56
C LYS A 339 -7.79 -4.45 -40.85
N GLY A 340 -7.44 -5.74 -40.99
CA GLY A 340 -6.82 -6.28 -42.20
C GLY A 340 -7.73 -6.22 -43.43
N VAL A 341 -9.05 -6.43 -43.27
CA VAL A 341 -10.04 -6.25 -44.35
C VAL A 341 -10.07 -4.81 -44.84
N LEU A 342 -10.09 -3.83 -43.93
CA LEU A 342 -10.08 -2.40 -44.30
C LEU A 342 -8.81 -2.04 -45.09
N GLU A 343 -7.65 -2.53 -44.66
CA GLU A 343 -6.38 -2.23 -45.31
C GLU A 343 -6.22 -2.93 -46.67
N LEU A 344 -6.75 -4.15 -46.82
CA LEU A 344 -6.87 -4.81 -48.12
C LEU A 344 -7.74 -4.00 -49.09
N ILE A 345 -8.86 -3.40 -48.63
CA ILE A 345 -9.70 -2.53 -49.47
C ILE A 345 -8.91 -1.28 -49.88
N ARG A 346 -8.24 -0.60 -48.93
CA ARG A 346 -7.41 0.58 -49.20
C ARG A 346 -6.30 0.31 -50.23
N SER A 347 -5.67 -0.86 -50.17
CA SER A 347 -4.63 -1.28 -51.13
C SER A 347 -5.09 -1.35 -52.59
N THR A 348 -6.41 -1.35 -52.85
CA THR A 348 -6.98 -1.28 -54.22
C THR A 348 -7.06 0.13 -54.80
N GLY A 349 -6.81 1.17 -53.99
CA GLY A 349 -6.97 2.58 -54.37
C GLY A 349 -8.43 3.06 -54.44
N ILE A 350 -9.41 2.23 -54.08
CA ILE A 350 -10.83 2.59 -54.15
C ILE A 350 -11.29 3.31 -52.86
N THR A 351 -11.77 4.54 -53.03
CA THR A 351 -12.40 5.33 -51.96
C THR A 351 -13.62 4.60 -51.39
N ILE A 352 -13.67 4.46 -50.06
CA ILE A 352 -14.74 3.75 -49.32
C ILE A 352 -15.95 4.67 -49.07
N GLU A 353 -15.72 5.96 -48.90
CA GLU A 353 -16.75 6.97 -48.67
C GLU A 353 -17.79 7.00 -49.80
N GLY A 354 -19.07 7.06 -49.43
CA GLY A 354 -20.20 7.07 -50.36
C GLY A 354 -20.48 5.76 -51.09
N LYS A 355 -19.66 4.71 -50.90
CA LYS A 355 -19.87 3.40 -51.55
C LYS A 355 -20.98 2.59 -50.90
N THR A 356 -21.63 1.73 -51.69
CA THR A 356 -22.51 0.68 -51.19
C THR A 356 -21.65 -0.52 -50.80
N ALA A 357 -21.60 -0.83 -49.51
CA ALA A 357 -20.87 -1.98 -48.99
C ALA A 357 -21.82 -3.08 -48.49
N VAL A 358 -21.45 -4.34 -48.70
CA VAL A 358 -22.19 -5.50 -48.19
C VAL A 358 -21.25 -6.40 -47.42
N VAL A 359 -21.63 -6.75 -46.20
CA VAL A 359 -20.89 -7.69 -45.34
C VAL A 359 -21.76 -8.93 -45.17
N VAL A 360 -21.31 -10.08 -45.68
CA VAL A 360 -22.03 -11.35 -45.58
C VAL A 360 -21.40 -12.20 -44.47
N GLY A 361 -22.14 -12.42 -43.40
CA GLY A 361 -21.64 -13.01 -42.17
C GLY A 361 -21.75 -12.00 -41.02
N ARG A 362 -22.29 -12.44 -39.88
CA ARG A 362 -22.65 -11.57 -38.74
C ARG A 362 -22.02 -12.02 -37.42
N SER A 363 -20.82 -12.59 -37.49
CA SER A 363 -20.05 -13.01 -36.31
C SER A 363 -19.58 -11.81 -35.50
N ASP A 364 -19.52 -11.96 -34.19
CA ASP A 364 -18.98 -10.97 -33.24
C ASP A 364 -17.49 -10.66 -33.50
N VAL A 365 -16.77 -11.62 -34.11
CA VAL A 365 -15.32 -11.59 -34.37
C VAL A 365 -14.95 -10.86 -35.67
N VAL A 366 -15.79 -10.94 -36.71
CA VAL A 366 -15.46 -10.42 -38.06
C VAL A 366 -16.61 -9.64 -38.67
N GLY A 367 -17.81 -10.23 -38.74
CA GLY A 367 -18.94 -9.69 -39.49
C GLY A 367 -19.43 -8.34 -38.96
N ALA A 368 -19.91 -8.31 -37.71
CA ALA A 368 -20.42 -7.09 -37.11
C ALA A 368 -19.32 -6.00 -36.95
N PRO A 369 -18.08 -6.31 -36.50
CA PRO A 369 -17.01 -5.32 -36.46
C PRO A 369 -16.65 -4.73 -37.82
N THR A 370 -16.63 -5.52 -38.90
CA THR A 370 -16.36 -5.01 -40.25
C THR A 370 -17.48 -4.11 -40.75
N PHE A 371 -18.74 -4.45 -40.45
CA PHE A 371 -19.89 -3.57 -40.71
C PHE A 371 -19.72 -2.21 -40.03
N HIS A 372 -19.39 -2.19 -38.74
CA HIS A 372 -19.16 -0.94 -38.00
C HIS A 372 -17.97 -0.16 -38.57
N LEU A 373 -16.87 -0.84 -38.89
CA LEU A 373 -15.65 -0.21 -39.41
C LEU A 373 -15.86 0.45 -40.79
N LEU A 374 -16.55 -0.21 -41.72
CA LEU A 374 -16.89 0.36 -43.03
C LEU A 374 -17.89 1.53 -42.91
N ASN A 375 -18.90 1.40 -42.03
CA ASN A 375 -19.85 2.47 -41.75
C ASN A 375 -19.17 3.71 -41.14
N LYS A 376 -18.10 3.51 -40.36
CA LYS A 376 -17.25 4.57 -39.79
C LYS A 376 -16.25 5.18 -40.80
N ASN A 377 -16.13 4.60 -41.99
CA ASN A 377 -15.41 5.14 -43.16
C ASN A 377 -16.42 5.66 -44.22
N ASN A 378 -17.61 6.12 -43.78
CA ASN A 378 -18.66 6.75 -44.58
C ASN A 378 -19.22 5.90 -45.75
N ALA A 379 -19.11 4.57 -45.69
CA ALA A 379 -19.82 3.67 -46.62
C ALA A 379 -21.27 3.42 -46.16
N THR A 380 -22.19 3.27 -47.11
CA THR A 380 -23.54 2.76 -46.85
C THR A 380 -23.48 1.24 -46.76
N VAL A 381 -23.50 0.68 -45.55
CA VAL A 381 -23.25 -0.76 -45.32
C VAL A 381 -24.54 -1.55 -45.06
N THR A 382 -24.69 -2.70 -45.71
CA THR A 382 -25.72 -3.70 -45.41
C THR A 382 -25.11 -4.97 -44.81
N LEU A 383 -25.54 -5.37 -43.61
CA LEU A 383 -25.12 -6.61 -42.96
C LEU A 383 -26.07 -7.77 -43.31
N CYS A 384 -25.55 -8.80 -43.97
CA CYS A 384 -26.26 -9.96 -44.46
C CYS A 384 -25.81 -11.25 -43.76
N HIS A 385 -26.59 -12.33 -43.90
CA HIS A 385 -26.23 -13.66 -43.42
C HIS A 385 -26.91 -14.75 -44.26
N ASP A 386 -26.63 -16.01 -43.94
CA ASP A 386 -27.10 -17.23 -44.63
C ASP A 386 -28.63 -17.44 -44.64
N LYS A 387 -29.41 -16.52 -44.05
CA LYS A 387 -30.88 -16.52 -44.04
C LYS A 387 -31.47 -15.19 -44.54
N THR A 388 -30.65 -14.31 -45.11
CA THR A 388 -31.10 -13.10 -45.83
C THR A 388 -31.80 -13.56 -47.12
N LYS A 389 -33.12 -13.34 -47.22
CA LYS A 389 -33.94 -13.88 -48.32
C LYS A 389 -33.43 -13.53 -49.72
N ASN A 390 -33.03 -12.28 -49.93
CA ASN A 390 -32.64 -11.74 -51.23
C ASN A 390 -31.11 -11.60 -51.36
N LEU A 391 -30.33 -12.49 -50.72
CA LEU A 391 -28.87 -12.36 -50.59
C LEU A 391 -28.16 -12.09 -51.92
N ALA A 392 -28.53 -12.79 -53.00
CA ALA A 392 -27.94 -12.60 -54.32
C ALA A 392 -28.20 -11.20 -54.91
N GLU A 393 -29.41 -10.65 -54.73
CA GLU A 393 -29.77 -9.31 -55.18
C GLU A 393 -29.04 -8.24 -54.38
N THR A 394 -28.92 -8.42 -53.06
CA THR A 394 -28.18 -7.50 -52.18
C THR A 394 -26.69 -7.52 -52.48
N VAL A 395 -26.08 -8.69 -52.69
CA VAL A 395 -24.67 -8.81 -53.10
C VAL A 395 -24.40 -8.10 -54.44
N LYS A 396 -25.39 -8.06 -55.35
CA LYS A 396 -25.28 -7.44 -56.67
C LYS A 396 -25.28 -5.90 -56.66
N THR A 397 -25.63 -5.24 -55.56
CA THR A 397 -25.52 -3.78 -55.43
C THR A 397 -24.15 -3.32 -54.91
N ALA A 398 -23.37 -4.22 -54.31
CA ALA A 398 -22.14 -3.92 -53.60
C ALA A 398 -21.01 -3.39 -54.51
N ASP A 399 -20.48 -2.20 -54.20
CA ASP A 399 -19.17 -1.74 -54.67
C ASP A 399 -18.03 -2.45 -53.91
N ILE A 400 -18.28 -2.72 -52.62
CA ILE A 400 -17.35 -3.39 -51.70
C ILE A 400 -18.12 -4.56 -51.05
N LEU A 401 -17.66 -5.77 -51.28
CA LEU A 401 -18.22 -6.99 -50.71
C LEU A 401 -17.20 -7.63 -49.77
N VAL A 402 -17.59 -7.87 -48.52
CA VAL A 402 -16.82 -8.68 -47.56
C VAL A 402 -17.59 -9.95 -47.25
N VAL A 403 -16.96 -11.11 -47.33
CA VAL A 403 -17.60 -12.41 -47.10
C VAL A 403 -16.87 -13.16 -46.00
N ALA A 404 -17.56 -13.37 -44.88
CA ALA A 404 -17.11 -14.06 -43.67
C ALA A 404 -18.27 -14.93 -43.12
N ALA A 405 -18.84 -15.75 -43.99
CA ALA A 405 -20.00 -16.59 -43.75
C ALA A 405 -19.65 -17.97 -43.16
N GLY A 406 -18.41 -18.45 -43.36
CA GLY A 406 -17.95 -19.76 -42.92
C GLY A 406 -18.64 -20.90 -43.67
N LYS A 407 -18.85 -20.73 -44.98
CA LYS A 407 -19.52 -21.68 -45.87
C LYS A 407 -18.90 -21.61 -47.27
N ALA A 408 -18.14 -22.66 -47.60
CA ALA A 408 -17.44 -22.81 -48.87
C ALA A 408 -18.28 -22.40 -50.10
N GLU A 409 -17.80 -21.42 -50.85
CA GLU A 409 -18.38 -20.94 -52.11
C GLU A 409 -19.89 -20.59 -52.02
N LEU A 410 -20.36 -20.10 -50.86
CA LEU A 410 -21.74 -19.62 -50.65
C LEU A 410 -22.11 -18.50 -51.64
N ILE A 411 -21.18 -17.58 -51.90
CA ILE A 411 -21.38 -16.48 -52.85
C ILE A 411 -20.88 -16.89 -54.23
N LYS A 412 -21.76 -16.83 -55.23
CA LYS A 412 -21.45 -17.20 -56.62
C LYS A 412 -20.94 -16.01 -57.42
N GLY A 413 -20.05 -16.27 -58.38
CA GLY A 413 -19.34 -15.21 -59.11
C GLY A 413 -20.25 -14.31 -59.96
N ASP A 414 -21.40 -14.84 -60.40
CA ASP A 414 -22.44 -14.16 -61.19
C ASP A 414 -23.36 -13.25 -60.35
N TRP A 415 -23.29 -13.33 -59.02
CA TRP A 415 -24.00 -12.41 -58.12
C TRP A 415 -23.26 -11.07 -57.95
N LEU A 416 -21.99 -11.01 -58.35
CA LEU A 416 -21.14 -9.84 -58.10
C LEU A 416 -21.46 -8.68 -59.05
N LYS A 417 -21.35 -7.45 -58.53
CA LYS A 417 -21.32 -6.23 -59.35
C LYS A 417 -20.01 -6.19 -60.14
N LYS A 418 -20.08 -5.93 -61.45
CA LYS A 418 -18.88 -5.81 -62.29
C LYS A 418 -17.96 -4.72 -61.73
N GLY A 419 -16.70 -5.05 -61.48
CA GLY A 419 -15.70 -4.11 -60.95
C GLY A 419 -15.64 -3.98 -59.43
N ALA A 420 -16.46 -4.71 -58.66
CA ALA A 420 -16.46 -4.64 -57.19
C ALA A 420 -15.13 -5.06 -56.55
N VAL A 421 -14.86 -4.58 -55.34
CA VAL A 421 -13.82 -5.12 -54.44
C VAL A 421 -14.43 -6.27 -53.65
N VAL A 422 -13.83 -7.47 -53.75
CA VAL A 422 -14.31 -8.68 -53.06
C VAL A 422 -13.27 -9.16 -52.06
N ILE A 423 -13.55 -8.98 -50.77
CA ILE A 423 -12.73 -9.50 -49.67
C ILE A 423 -13.38 -10.79 -49.15
N ASP A 424 -12.96 -11.92 -49.71
CA ASP A 424 -13.22 -13.23 -49.14
C ASP A 424 -12.30 -13.44 -47.92
N VAL A 425 -12.93 -13.58 -46.76
CA VAL A 425 -12.32 -13.83 -45.45
C VAL A 425 -12.44 -15.30 -45.05
N GLY A 426 -13.40 -16.01 -45.62
CA GLY A 426 -13.69 -17.40 -45.30
C GLY A 426 -12.52 -18.33 -45.64
N ILE A 427 -12.38 -19.40 -44.87
CA ILE A 427 -11.46 -20.48 -45.20
C ILE A 427 -12.11 -21.81 -44.83
N ASN A 428 -12.27 -22.67 -45.83
CA ASN A 428 -13.06 -23.88 -45.76
C ASN A 428 -12.27 -25.06 -46.36
N ALA A 429 -12.27 -26.19 -45.66
CA ALA A 429 -11.71 -27.44 -46.15
C ALA A 429 -12.71 -28.18 -47.05
N GLN A 430 -12.52 -28.14 -48.37
CA GLN A 430 -13.22 -29.03 -49.31
C GLN A 430 -12.37 -30.28 -49.57
N ARG A 431 -12.97 -31.47 -49.57
CA ARG A 431 -12.28 -32.73 -49.89
C ARG A 431 -11.85 -32.74 -51.36
N ASP A 432 -10.55 -32.84 -51.62
CA ASP A 432 -9.95 -32.84 -52.95
C ASP A 432 -8.87 -33.92 -53.01
N LEU A 433 -9.21 -35.06 -53.61
CA LEU A 433 -8.32 -36.21 -53.75
C LEU A 433 -7.16 -35.98 -54.73
N SER A 434 -7.12 -34.84 -55.44
CA SER A 434 -5.97 -34.43 -56.26
C SER A 434 -4.84 -33.78 -55.44
N LYS A 435 -5.11 -33.40 -54.18
CA LYS A 435 -4.11 -32.82 -53.27
C LYS A 435 -3.49 -33.90 -52.39
N LYS A 436 -2.19 -33.80 -52.11
CA LYS A 436 -1.48 -34.69 -51.16
C LYS A 436 -2.08 -34.66 -49.74
N SER A 437 -2.79 -33.59 -49.39
CA SER A 437 -3.56 -33.41 -48.15
C SER A 437 -4.96 -34.05 -48.16
N GLY A 438 -5.42 -34.59 -49.31
CA GLY A 438 -6.81 -35.02 -49.50
C GLY A 438 -7.86 -33.90 -49.45
N VAL A 439 -7.41 -32.65 -49.30
CA VAL A 439 -8.21 -31.45 -49.02
C VAL A 439 -7.63 -30.26 -49.77
N ARG A 440 -8.51 -29.47 -50.41
CA ARG A 440 -8.24 -28.14 -50.96
C ARG A 440 -8.91 -27.09 -50.06
N LEU A 441 -8.17 -26.04 -49.76
CA LEU A 441 -8.72 -24.86 -49.08
C LEU A 441 -9.40 -23.95 -50.12
N VAL A 442 -10.61 -23.49 -49.80
CA VAL A 442 -11.39 -22.52 -50.58
C VAL A 442 -12.03 -21.49 -49.66
N GLY A 443 -12.41 -20.33 -50.21
CA GLY A 443 -13.11 -19.29 -49.46
C GLY A 443 -14.63 -19.44 -49.47
N ASP A 444 -15.33 -18.42 -49.00
CA ASP A 444 -16.80 -18.34 -49.05
C ASP A 444 -17.32 -17.84 -50.40
N VAL A 445 -16.43 -17.41 -51.31
CA VAL A 445 -16.73 -16.97 -52.68
C VAL A 445 -16.25 -18.02 -53.70
N GLU A 446 -17.03 -18.22 -54.75
CA GLU A 446 -16.67 -19.02 -55.93
C GLU A 446 -15.55 -18.34 -56.75
N PHE A 447 -14.32 -18.36 -56.22
CA PHE A 447 -13.16 -17.61 -56.71
C PHE A 447 -12.93 -17.76 -58.23
N SER A 448 -13.09 -18.98 -58.76
CA SER A 448 -12.86 -19.31 -60.18
C SER A 448 -13.77 -18.55 -61.15
N LYS A 449 -14.99 -18.18 -60.74
CA LYS A 449 -15.86 -17.27 -61.52
C LYS A 449 -15.72 -15.83 -61.08
N ALA A 450 -15.62 -15.59 -59.77
CA ALA A 450 -15.55 -14.26 -59.18
C ALA A 450 -14.37 -13.42 -59.69
N GLN A 451 -13.23 -14.07 -59.95
CA GLN A 451 -12.04 -13.44 -60.56
C GLN A 451 -12.27 -12.90 -61.99
N HIS A 452 -13.40 -13.18 -62.63
CA HIS A 452 -13.74 -12.65 -63.96
C HIS A 452 -14.82 -11.54 -63.92
N VAL A 453 -15.36 -11.22 -62.73
CA VAL A 453 -16.43 -10.23 -62.54
C VAL A 453 -16.01 -9.10 -61.59
N ALA A 454 -15.30 -9.43 -60.52
CA ALA A 454 -14.74 -8.44 -59.60
C ALA A 454 -13.69 -7.55 -60.28
N GLY A 455 -13.48 -6.34 -59.75
CA GLY A 455 -12.33 -5.51 -60.09
C GLY A 455 -11.09 -5.91 -59.30
N HIS A 456 -11.30 -6.26 -58.02
CA HIS A 456 -10.27 -6.76 -57.11
C HIS A 456 -10.81 -7.91 -56.27
N ILE A 457 -9.99 -8.95 -56.01
CA ILE A 457 -10.40 -10.10 -55.18
C ILE A 457 -9.26 -10.65 -54.31
N THR A 458 -9.52 -11.02 -53.05
CA THR A 458 -8.53 -11.70 -52.20
C THR A 458 -8.36 -13.17 -52.59
N ALA A 459 -7.11 -13.65 -52.59
CA ALA A 459 -6.82 -15.08 -52.74
C ALA A 459 -7.12 -15.86 -51.45
N VAL A 460 -7.73 -17.05 -51.55
CA VAL A 460 -7.86 -17.99 -50.43
C VAL A 460 -7.14 -19.30 -50.78
N PRO A 461 -6.11 -19.75 -50.02
CA PRO A 461 -5.48 -19.10 -48.86
C PRO A 461 -4.38 -18.08 -49.24
N GLY A 462 -4.52 -16.83 -48.81
CA GLY A 462 -3.42 -15.85 -48.85
C GLY A 462 -3.75 -14.38 -48.66
N GLY A 463 -5.03 -13.99 -48.74
CA GLY A 463 -5.48 -12.62 -48.49
C GLY A 463 -5.52 -12.29 -47.00
N VAL A 464 -6.66 -12.58 -46.35
CA VAL A 464 -6.96 -11.99 -45.03
C VAL A 464 -6.18 -12.64 -43.88
N GLY A 465 -5.96 -13.95 -43.87
CA GLY A 465 -5.27 -14.65 -42.78
C GLY A 465 -3.86 -14.11 -42.43
N PRO A 466 -2.98 -13.86 -43.43
CA PRO A 466 -1.70 -13.15 -43.20
C PRO A 466 -1.88 -11.73 -42.67
N MET A 467 -2.88 -10.99 -43.14
CA MET A 467 -3.19 -9.64 -42.67
C MET A 467 -3.61 -9.64 -41.20
N THR A 468 -4.48 -10.56 -40.76
CA THR A 468 -4.84 -10.71 -39.34
C THR A 468 -3.61 -10.80 -38.44
N VAL A 469 -2.58 -11.56 -38.83
CA VAL A 469 -1.35 -11.69 -38.02
C VAL A 469 -0.46 -10.45 -38.10
N ALA A 470 -0.41 -9.74 -39.24
CA ALA A 470 0.29 -8.45 -39.33
C ALA A 470 -0.37 -7.38 -38.44
N MET A 471 -1.71 -7.30 -38.47
CA MET A 471 -2.51 -6.39 -37.64
C MET A 471 -2.38 -6.70 -36.14
N LEU A 472 -2.15 -7.97 -35.77
CA LEU A 472 -1.83 -8.36 -34.38
C LEU A 472 -0.46 -7.82 -33.93
N MET A 473 0.56 -7.84 -34.80
CA MET A 473 1.86 -7.24 -34.48
C MET A 473 1.75 -5.73 -34.32
N GLU A 474 0.99 -5.08 -35.20
CA GLU A 474 0.76 -3.63 -35.16
C GLU A 474 -0.06 -3.21 -33.92
N ASN A 475 -1.12 -3.95 -33.57
CA ASN A 475 -1.86 -3.74 -32.31
C ASN A 475 -0.97 -4.00 -31.08
N THR A 476 -0.05 -4.97 -31.14
CA THR A 476 0.92 -5.22 -30.06
C THR A 476 1.95 -4.08 -29.94
N LEU A 477 2.43 -3.51 -31.04
CA LEU A 477 3.27 -2.31 -31.04
C LEU A 477 2.51 -1.09 -30.50
N LEU A 478 1.27 -0.88 -30.95
CA LEU A 478 0.41 0.20 -30.46
C LEU A 478 0.15 0.07 -28.95
N SER A 479 -0.08 -1.15 -28.46
CA SER A 479 -0.20 -1.43 -27.03
C SER A 479 1.12 -1.12 -26.31
N ALA A 480 2.24 -1.65 -26.79
CA ALA A 480 3.55 -1.42 -26.17
C ALA A 480 3.92 0.08 -26.13
N ARG A 481 3.63 0.85 -27.19
CA ARG A 481 3.78 2.30 -27.18
C ARG A 481 2.87 2.98 -26.16
N ARG A 482 1.60 2.58 -26.05
CA ARG A 482 0.70 3.13 -25.02
C ARG A 482 1.13 2.77 -23.60
N PHE A 483 1.62 1.55 -23.37
CA PHE A 483 2.18 1.14 -22.08
C PHE A 483 3.46 1.92 -21.77
N TRP A 484 4.35 2.10 -22.75
CA TRP A 484 5.54 2.93 -22.59
C TRP A 484 5.17 4.38 -22.33
N GLN A 485 4.25 4.98 -23.12
CA GLN A 485 3.72 6.31 -22.90
C GLN A 485 3.10 6.41 -21.51
N VAL A 486 2.18 5.54 -21.12
CA VAL A 486 1.63 5.55 -19.75
C VAL A 486 2.73 5.37 -18.70
N GLN A 487 3.77 4.57 -18.90
CA GLN A 487 4.85 4.41 -17.91
C GLN A 487 5.75 5.66 -17.81
N HIS A 488 6.08 6.32 -18.93
CA HIS A 488 7.09 7.39 -19.00
C HIS A 488 6.42 8.79 -18.96
N GLU A 489 5.24 8.93 -19.59
CA GLU A 489 4.31 10.03 -19.31
C GLU A 489 3.81 9.96 -17.88
N VAL A 490 3.43 8.83 -17.25
CA VAL A 490 3.14 8.84 -15.78
C VAL A 490 4.41 8.96 -14.94
N GLY A 491 5.56 8.59 -15.49
CA GLY A 491 6.87 9.02 -15.00
C GLY A 491 7.07 10.55 -14.96
N ALA A 492 6.22 11.32 -15.67
CA ALA A 492 6.15 12.79 -15.73
C ALA A 492 4.76 13.39 -15.38
N LEU A 493 3.74 12.56 -15.17
CA LEU A 493 2.35 12.86 -14.75
C LEU A 493 2.09 12.31 -13.34
N ALA A 494 3.15 12.05 -12.58
CA ALA A 494 3.12 12.27 -11.14
C ALA A 494 2.78 13.76 -10.91
N LYS A 495 1.49 14.11 -10.99
CA LYS A 495 0.99 15.48 -10.80
C LYS A 495 -0.12 15.46 -9.77
N ILE A 496 0.37 15.30 -8.54
CA ILE A 496 -0.37 15.48 -7.29
C ILE A 496 -1.11 16.81 -7.37
N THR A 497 -2.43 16.77 -7.59
CA THR A 497 -3.23 17.98 -7.82
C THR A 497 -3.61 18.58 -6.46
N PRO A 498 -3.09 19.75 -6.04
CA PRO A 498 -3.23 20.17 -4.64
C PRO A 498 -4.69 20.42 -4.24
N LEU A 499 -5.06 20.03 -3.01
CA LEU A 499 -6.31 20.48 -2.40
C LEU A 499 -6.10 21.91 -1.86
N PRO A 500 -7.02 22.86 -2.09
CA PRO A 500 -6.96 24.19 -1.49
C PRO A 500 -7.23 24.13 0.02
N LEU A 501 -6.73 25.12 0.76
CA LEU A 501 -7.05 25.34 2.18
C LEU A 501 -7.86 26.62 2.39
N ASP A 502 -8.83 26.55 3.29
CA ASP A 502 -9.56 27.70 3.85
C ASP A 502 -8.92 28.13 5.18
N LEU A 503 -7.93 29.03 5.10
CA LEU A 503 -7.11 29.44 6.25
C LEU A 503 -7.84 30.45 7.15
N LYS A 504 -8.29 29.98 8.32
CA LYS A 504 -9.02 30.77 9.33
C LYS A 504 -8.12 31.35 10.40
N THR A 505 -8.45 32.58 10.81
CA THR A 505 -7.84 33.28 11.96
C THR A 505 -8.95 33.70 12.94
N PRO A 506 -8.89 33.33 14.24
CA PRO A 506 -7.91 32.44 14.85
C PRO A 506 -7.94 31.02 14.23
N VAL A 507 -6.83 30.30 14.35
CA VAL A 507 -6.71 28.92 13.88
C VAL A 507 -7.66 28.03 14.72
N PRO A 508 -8.54 27.21 14.10
CA PRO A 508 -9.44 26.30 14.81
C PRO A 508 -8.69 25.16 15.56
N SER A 509 -9.43 24.27 16.22
CA SER A 509 -8.80 23.06 16.78
C SER A 509 -8.27 22.14 15.67
N ASP A 510 -7.29 21.29 15.99
CA ASP A 510 -6.70 20.36 15.02
C ASP A 510 -7.79 19.48 14.36
N ILE A 511 -8.77 19.00 15.14
CA ILE A 511 -9.87 18.16 14.64
C ILE A 511 -10.90 18.94 13.82
N ASP A 512 -11.18 20.21 14.13
CA ASP A 512 -12.05 21.06 13.30
C ASP A 512 -11.46 21.28 11.90
N ILE A 513 -10.14 21.43 11.82
CA ILE A 513 -9.42 21.55 10.54
C ILE A 513 -9.46 20.21 9.78
N ALA A 514 -9.22 19.08 10.46
CA ALA A 514 -9.27 17.75 9.85
C ALA A 514 -10.67 17.37 9.33
N LEU A 515 -11.73 17.68 10.08
CA LEU A 515 -13.12 17.43 9.68
C LEU A 515 -13.65 18.46 8.68
N GLY A 516 -13.05 19.65 8.62
CA GLY A 516 -13.38 20.70 7.65
C GLY A 516 -12.85 20.42 6.24
N GLN A 517 -11.81 19.60 6.10
CA GLN A 517 -11.19 19.29 4.81
C GLN A 517 -11.65 17.93 4.25
N GLN A 518 -12.18 17.95 3.03
CA GLN A 518 -12.59 16.74 2.32
C GLN A 518 -11.37 16.05 1.67
N PRO A 519 -10.96 14.83 2.07
CA PRO A 519 -9.82 14.16 1.45
C PRO A 519 -10.13 13.73 0.00
N LYS A 520 -9.09 13.67 -0.85
CA LYS A 520 -9.16 12.97 -2.15
C LYS A 520 -9.52 11.51 -1.93
N ASN A 521 -10.19 10.90 -2.91
CA ASN A 521 -10.28 9.44 -2.97
C ASN A 521 -8.86 8.86 -3.11
N ILE A 522 -8.51 7.86 -2.31
CA ILE A 522 -7.14 7.33 -2.30
C ILE A 522 -6.77 6.60 -3.60
N LYS A 523 -7.75 6.13 -4.38
CA LYS A 523 -7.50 5.63 -5.75
C LYS A 523 -7.01 6.74 -6.67
N GLN A 524 -7.62 7.93 -6.62
CA GLN A 524 -7.13 9.11 -7.35
C GLN A 524 -5.72 9.48 -6.88
N MET A 525 -5.44 9.40 -5.58
CA MET A 525 -4.08 9.63 -5.06
C MET A 525 -3.07 8.60 -5.59
N ALA A 526 -3.43 7.31 -5.60
CA ALA A 526 -2.58 6.25 -6.15
C ALA A 526 -2.31 6.44 -7.66
N GLU A 527 -3.32 6.85 -8.43
CA GLU A 527 -3.19 7.23 -9.85
C GLU A 527 -2.31 8.48 -10.02
N GLU A 528 -2.49 9.53 -9.21
CA GLU A 528 -1.70 10.78 -9.22
C GLU A 528 -0.21 10.61 -8.85
N ILE A 529 0.17 9.47 -8.25
CA ILE A 529 1.57 9.13 -7.89
C ILE A 529 2.17 8.01 -8.75
N GLY A 530 1.42 7.47 -9.72
CA GLY A 530 1.92 6.44 -10.65
C GLY A 530 1.94 5.00 -10.12
N LEU A 531 1.04 4.64 -9.20
CA LEU A 531 0.73 3.24 -8.87
C LEU A 531 -0.26 2.65 -9.89
N GLY A 532 -0.01 1.39 -10.29
CA GLY A 532 -0.95 0.58 -11.07
C GLY A 532 -2.14 0.13 -10.22
N ALA A 533 -3.24 -0.25 -10.89
CA ALA A 533 -4.49 -0.61 -10.22
C ALA A 533 -4.38 -1.81 -9.27
N ASP A 534 -3.48 -2.75 -9.58
CA ASP A 534 -3.23 -3.97 -8.77
C ASP A 534 -2.11 -3.79 -7.73
N GLU A 535 -1.48 -2.61 -7.66
CA GLU A 535 -0.37 -2.32 -6.74
C GLU A 535 -0.84 -1.75 -5.39
N PHE A 536 -2.15 -1.59 -5.18
CA PHE A 536 -2.71 -1.13 -3.91
C PHE A 536 -4.07 -1.74 -3.54
N GLU A 537 -4.27 -1.95 -2.24
CA GLU A 537 -5.46 -2.54 -1.63
C GLU A 537 -6.23 -1.47 -0.85
N LEU A 538 -7.51 -1.25 -1.16
CA LEU A 538 -8.31 -0.17 -0.56
C LEU A 538 -8.78 -0.48 0.87
N TYR A 539 -8.43 0.39 1.82
CA TYR A 539 -8.88 0.37 3.22
C TYR A 539 -9.86 1.54 3.45
N GLY A 540 -11.05 1.40 2.85
CA GLY A 540 -12.05 2.46 2.76
C GLY A 540 -11.77 3.43 1.60
N LYS A 541 -12.24 4.68 1.73
CA LYS A 541 -12.16 5.68 0.63
C LYS A 541 -10.86 6.48 0.61
N TYR A 542 -10.16 6.58 1.74
CA TYR A 542 -9.10 7.57 1.99
C TYR A 542 -7.76 6.97 2.43
N LYS A 543 -7.63 5.63 2.45
CA LYS A 543 -6.43 4.89 2.84
C LYS A 543 -6.27 3.65 1.99
N ALA A 544 -5.04 3.27 1.65
CA ALA A 544 -4.74 2.02 0.95
C ALA A 544 -3.45 1.39 1.45
N LYS A 545 -3.31 0.06 1.35
CA LYS A 545 -2.01 -0.62 1.49
C LYS A 545 -1.35 -0.72 0.12
N VAL A 546 -0.06 -0.41 0.01
CA VAL A 546 0.70 -0.45 -1.26
C VAL A 546 1.63 -1.66 -1.27
N ASP A 547 1.65 -2.41 -2.37
CA ASP A 547 2.43 -3.63 -2.46
C ASP A 547 3.93 -3.37 -2.65
N PRO A 548 4.83 -4.03 -1.89
CA PRO A 548 6.28 -3.92 -2.09
C PRO A 548 6.78 -4.27 -3.50
N ASP A 549 6.03 -5.02 -4.31
CA ASP A 549 6.44 -5.39 -5.66
C ASP A 549 6.52 -4.20 -6.65
N VAL A 550 5.96 -3.04 -6.29
CA VAL A 550 6.25 -1.73 -6.92
C VAL A 550 7.77 -1.49 -7.04
N LEU A 551 8.56 -1.94 -6.06
CA LEU A 551 10.02 -1.82 -6.06
C LEU A 551 10.71 -2.59 -7.19
N LYS A 552 10.10 -3.69 -7.66
CA LYS A 552 10.57 -4.47 -8.82
C LYS A 552 10.26 -3.73 -10.11
N ARG A 553 9.02 -3.25 -10.28
CA ARG A 553 8.61 -2.46 -11.46
C ARG A 553 9.47 -1.22 -11.61
N LEU A 554 9.79 -0.53 -10.51
CA LEU A 554 10.57 0.70 -10.49
C LEU A 554 12.08 0.48 -10.25
N GLU A 555 12.60 -0.74 -10.37
CA GLU A 555 14.02 -1.03 -10.09
C GLU A 555 14.97 -0.17 -10.95
N TYR A 556 14.56 0.15 -12.18
CA TYR A 556 15.32 0.96 -13.14
C TYR A 556 15.39 2.48 -12.84
N ARG A 557 14.47 3.04 -12.02
CA ARG A 557 14.47 4.48 -11.69
C ARG A 557 15.59 4.81 -10.69
N GLN A 558 16.22 5.97 -10.84
CA GLN A 558 17.08 6.54 -9.79
C GLN A 558 16.20 6.99 -8.62
N ASN A 559 16.69 6.88 -7.37
CA ASN A 559 15.95 7.34 -6.20
C ASN A 559 15.80 8.88 -6.20
N GLY A 560 14.68 9.38 -5.67
CA GLY A 560 14.49 10.78 -5.33
C GLY A 560 15.41 11.26 -4.20
N ARG A 561 15.34 12.55 -3.86
CA ARG A 561 16.07 13.15 -2.74
C ARG A 561 15.46 12.70 -1.42
N TYR A 562 16.31 12.28 -0.48
CA TYR A 562 15.87 11.76 0.82
C TYR A 562 16.19 12.76 1.93
N VAL A 563 15.21 13.15 2.75
CA VAL A 563 15.35 14.21 3.76
C VAL A 563 14.87 13.67 5.11
N VAL A 564 15.68 13.80 6.15
CA VAL A 564 15.32 13.38 7.51
C VAL A 564 15.05 14.58 8.41
N VAL A 565 13.82 14.66 8.95
CA VAL A 565 13.41 15.64 9.95
C VAL A 565 13.68 15.09 11.34
N THR A 566 14.33 15.90 12.17
CA THR A 566 14.60 15.64 13.58
C THR A 566 14.44 16.95 14.35
N GLY A 567 14.84 17.01 15.61
CA GLY A 567 14.73 18.23 16.41
C GLY A 567 15.80 18.36 17.48
N ILE A 568 15.78 19.49 18.16
CA ILE A 568 16.48 19.68 19.44
C ILE A 568 15.97 18.68 20.49
N THR A 569 16.63 18.65 21.66
CA THR A 569 16.22 17.79 22.78
C THR A 569 14.77 18.13 23.18
N PRO A 570 13.83 17.18 23.18
CA PRO A 570 12.42 17.48 23.46
C PRO A 570 12.11 18.13 24.81
N THR A 571 11.13 19.03 24.80
CA THR A 571 10.62 19.77 25.96
C THR A 571 9.10 19.61 26.12
N PRO A 572 8.52 19.85 27.32
CA PRO A 572 7.06 19.85 27.50
C PRO A 572 6.32 20.94 26.72
N LEU A 573 7.04 21.93 26.18
CA LEU A 573 6.52 23.02 25.35
C LEU A 573 6.29 22.58 23.89
N GLY A 574 6.98 21.52 23.45
CA GLY A 574 6.88 20.95 22.11
C GLY A 574 7.70 21.69 21.04
N GLU A 575 8.25 20.90 20.11
CA GLU A 575 9.03 21.43 18.97
C GLU A 575 8.22 21.46 17.67
N GLY A 576 7.16 20.65 17.54
CA GLY A 576 6.36 20.56 16.31
C GLY A 576 6.99 19.75 15.16
N LYS A 577 7.90 18.80 15.44
CA LYS A 577 8.62 18.00 14.43
C LYS A 577 7.72 17.45 13.31
N SER A 578 6.69 16.66 13.66
CA SER A 578 5.81 16.02 12.68
C SER A 578 4.94 17.05 11.95
N THR A 579 4.63 18.18 12.58
CA THR A 579 4.03 19.36 11.94
C THR A 579 4.95 19.92 10.86
N THR A 580 6.27 20.03 11.13
CA THR A 580 7.26 20.46 10.11
C THR A 580 7.45 19.43 9.00
N VAL A 581 7.41 18.12 9.28
CA VAL A 581 7.42 17.06 8.24
C VAL A 581 6.29 17.31 7.25
N VAL A 582 5.07 17.41 7.77
CA VAL A 582 3.86 17.53 6.97
C VAL A 582 3.82 18.89 6.25
N GLY A 583 4.19 19.98 6.91
CA GLY A 583 4.29 21.30 6.31
C GLY A 583 5.35 21.40 5.21
N LEU A 584 6.51 20.75 5.37
CA LEU A 584 7.56 20.70 4.34
C LEU A 584 7.14 19.85 3.13
N VAL A 585 6.48 18.71 3.36
CA VAL A 585 5.88 17.89 2.30
C VAL A 585 4.84 18.69 1.53
N GLN A 586 3.95 19.39 2.25
CA GLN A 586 2.96 20.30 1.67
C GLN A 586 3.62 21.45 0.89
N ALA A 587 4.68 22.09 1.40
CA ALA A 587 5.40 23.15 0.71
C ALA A 587 6.02 22.65 -0.62
N LEU A 588 6.72 21.52 -0.59
CA LEU A 588 7.35 20.91 -1.75
C LEU A 588 6.30 20.48 -2.79
N GLY A 589 5.23 19.81 -2.35
CA GLY A 589 4.17 19.26 -3.19
C GLY A 589 3.21 20.31 -3.75
N ALA A 590 2.55 21.07 -2.87
CA ALA A 590 1.45 21.96 -3.24
C ALA A 590 1.89 23.36 -3.70
N HIS A 591 3.07 23.84 -3.28
CA HIS A 591 3.51 25.23 -3.51
C HIS A 591 4.77 25.35 -4.39
N LEU A 592 5.56 24.28 -4.56
CA LEU A 592 6.80 24.27 -5.33
C LEU A 592 6.80 23.33 -6.55
N ASP A 593 5.65 22.71 -6.88
CA ASP A 593 5.44 21.76 -8.00
C ASP A 593 6.52 20.65 -8.05
N LYS A 594 6.94 20.15 -6.88
CA LYS A 594 7.86 19.00 -6.73
C LYS A 594 7.10 17.76 -6.28
N ILE A 595 7.51 16.59 -6.78
CA ILE A 595 6.97 15.33 -6.28
C ILE A 595 7.44 15.17 -4.83
N ALA A 596 6.52 15.12 -3.88
CA ALA A 596 6.82 15.12 -2.46
C ALA A 596 6.05 14.03 -1.72
N PHE A 597 6.75 13.22 -0.93
CA PHE A 597 6.14 12.20 -0.06
C PHE A 597 6.52 12.42 1.39
N GLY A 598 5.54 12.33 2.30
CA GLY A 598 5.80 12.12 3.72
C GLY A 598 6.03 10.63 4.02
N CYS A 599 6.94 10.31 4.92
CA CYS A 599 7.14 8.95 5.45
C CYS A 599 7.18 8.99 6.99
N VAL A 600 6.05 8.68 7.62
CA VAL A 600 5.86 8.84 9.07
C VAL A 600 5.55 7.52 9.76
N ARG A 601 5.62 7.54 11.09
CA ARG A 601 5.29 6.41 11.95
C ARG A 601 3.78 6.35 12.22
N GLN A 602 3.23 5.14 12.28
CA GLN A 602 1.91 4.92 12.88
C GLN A 602 2.00 5.15 14.40
N PRO A 603 1.07 5.92 15.02
CA PRO A 603 0.97 6.02 16.46
C PRO A 603 0.41 4.74 17.09
N SER A 604 0.76 4.49 18.35
CA SER A 604 0.02 3.55 19.20
C SER A 604 -1.33 4.17 19.59
N GLN A 605 -2.40 3.37 19.60
CA GLN A 605 -3.73 3.80 20.05
C GLN A 605 -3.78 3.97 21.58
N GLY A 606 -2.91 3.28 22.33
CA GLY A 606 -2.90 3.29 23.80
C GLY A 606 -2.74 4.69 24.41
N PRO A 607 -1.75 5.50 23.96
CA PRO A 607 -1.61 6.92 24.31
C PRO A 607 -2.80 7.82 23.95
N THR A 608 -3.53 7.53 22.87
CA THR A 608 -4.70 8.31 22.40
C THR A 608 -5.80 8.38 23.47
N PHE A 609 -6.11 7.25 24.12
CA PHE A 609 -7.03 7.17 25.26
C PHE A 609 -6.43 7.68 26.59
N GLY A 610 -5.17 8.15 26.56
CA GLY A 610 -4.33 8.42 27.73
C GLY A 610 -4.25 9.88 28.14
N ILE A 611 -3.34 10.64 27.52
CA ILE A 611 -2.99 12.02 27.93
C ILE A 611 -3.13 13.03 26.78
N LYS A 612 -2.95 12.60 25.52
CA LYS A 612 -3.21 13.42 24.33
C LYS A 612 -3.36 12.54 23.09
N GLY A 613 -4.31 12.83 22.22
CA GLY A 613 -4.32 12.31 20.85
C GLY A 613 -3.37 13.09 19.93
N GLY A 614 -3.10 12.53 18.75
CA GLY A 614 -2.62 13.28 17.60
C GLY A 614 -1.10 13.30 17.40
N ALA A 615 -0.56 12.27 16.75
CA ALA A 615 0.79 12.33 16.15
C ALA A 615 0.78 12.78 14.67
N ALA A 616 -0.39 13.16 14.14
CA ALA A 616 -0.66 13.38 12.71
C ALA A 616 -0.17 14.73 12.14
N GLY A 617 0.64 15.49 12.89
CA GLY A 617 0.99 16.88 12.58
C GLY A 617 0.32 17.88 13.52
N GLY A 618 -0.22 18.97 13.00
CA GLY A 618 -1.06 19.94 13.74
C GLY A 618 -1.39 21.19 12.91
N GLY A 619 -2.48 21.89 13.26
CA GLY A 619 -2.95 23.08 12.56
C GLY A 619 -3.30 22.78 11.11
N TYR A 620 -2.85 23.61 10.18
CA TYR A 620 -3.01 23.37 8.73
C TYR A 620 -1.92 22.46 8.11
N SER A 621 -1.07 21.86 8.95
CA SER A 621 -0.08 20.84 8.55
C SER A 621 -0.41 19.49 9.19
N GLN A 622 -1.41 18.77 8.67
CA GLN A 622 -1.87 17.47 9.19
C GLN A 622 -2.03 16.39 8.11
N ILE A 623 -2.03 15.14 8.55
CA ILE A 623 -2.39 13.93 7.80
C ILE A 623 -3.86 13.58 8.09
N ILE A 624 -4.64 13.29 7.05
CA ILE A 624 -6.08 13.02 7.14
C ILE A 624 -6.47 11.68 6.48
N PRO A 625 -7.51 10.97 6.98
CA PRO A 625 -8.32 11.28 8.17
C PRO A 625 -7.56 11.07 9.49
N MET A 626 -7.72 12.02 10.43
CA MET A 626 -6.94 12.08 11.67
C MET A 626 -7.39 11.07 12.72
N ASP A 627 -8.69 10.75 12.76
CA ASP A 627 -9.29 9.71 13.59
C ASP A 627 -8.79 8.32 13.20
N GLU A 628 -8.86 7.97 11.91
CA GLU A 628 -8.38 6.69 11.40
C GLU A 628 -6.86 6.51 11.59
N PHE A 629 -6.08 7.61 11.55
CA PHE A 629 -4.64 7.63 11.80
C PHE A 629 -4.27 7.29 13.25
N ASN A 630 -5.04 7.73 14.24
CA ASN A 630 -4.72 7.59 15.67
C ASN A 630 -5.38 6.38 16.37
N LEU A 631 -6.12 5.57 15.61
CA LEU A 631 -6.81 4.35 16.06
C LEU A 631 -6.23 3.11 15.33
N HIS A 632 -7.08 2.27 14.72
CA HIS A 632 -6.68 0.97 14.17
C HIS A 632 -5.93 1.04 12.83
N LEU A 633 -6.03 2.16 12.11
CA LEU A 633 -5.50 2.41 10.76
C LEU A 633 -5.89 1.33 9.72
N THR A 634 -5.08 0.28 9.59
CA THR A 634 -5.25 -0.87 8.68
C THR A 634 -5.00 -2.22 9.38
N GLY A 635 -4.71 -2.22 10.69
CA GLY A 635 -4.51 -3.41 11.51
C GLY A 635 -3.06 -3.79 11.84
N ASP A 636 -2.05 -3.04 11.38
CA ASP A 636 -0.63 -3.44 11.49
C ASP A 636 -0.18 -3.70 12.94
N ILE A 637 -0.57 -2.85 13.88
CA ILE A 637 -0.25 -3.03 15.31
C ILE A 637 -0.99 -4.25 15.91
N HIS A 638 -2.16 -4.61 15.39
CA HIS A 638 -2.87 -5.83 15.79
C HIS A 638 -2.16 -7.08 15.26
N ALA A 639 -1.62 -7.05 14.04
CA ALA A 639 -0.79 -8.13 13.49
C ALA A 639 0.51 -8.31 14.30
N VAL A 640 1.20 -7.22 14.64
CA VAL A 640 2.36 -7.21 15.55
C VAL A 640 2.00 -7.84 16.91
N THR A 641 0.85 -7.45 17.48
CA THR A 641 0.36 -7.97 18.76
C THR A 641 0.09 -9.48 18.69
N ALA A 642 -0.58 -9.94 17.63
CA ALA A 642 -0.87 -11.36 17.41
C ALA A 642 0.41 -12.19 17.24
N ALA A 643 1.36 -11.72 16.42
CA ALA A 643 2.64 -12.40 16.19
C ALA A 643 3.49 -12.47 17.47
N ASN A 644 3.64 -11.36 18.20
CA ASN A 644 4.38 -11.33 19.46
C ASN A 644 3.81 -12.31 20.50
N ASN A 645 2.48 -12.32 20.65
CA ASN A 645 1.81 -13.15 21.64
C ASN A 645 1.73 -14.63 21.24
N LEU A 646 1.69 -14.93 19.93
CA LEU A 646 1.86 -16.29 19.42
C LEU A 646 3.26 -16.84 19.74
N LEU A 647 4.32 -16.04 19.57
CA LEU A 647 5.67 -16.45 20.00
C LEU A 647 5.76 -16.65 21.52
N ALA A 648 5.16 -15.75 22.32
CA ALA A 648 5.10 -15.89 23.77
C ALA A 648 4.39 -17.19 24.22
N ALA A 649 3.27 -17.55 23.58
CA ALA A 649 2.56 -18.80 23.83
C ALA A 649 3.36 -20.04 23.37
N ALA A 650 4.11 -19.95 22.27
CA ALA A 650 4.92 -21.04 21.75
C ALA A 650 6.15 -21.35 22.61
N ILE A 651 6.75 -20.34 23.26
CA ILE A 651 7.78 -20.53 24.30
C ILE A 651 7.22 -21.37 25.45
N ASP A 652 6.09 -20.93 26.01
CA ASP A 652 5.46 -21.57 27.17
C ASP A 652 5.04 -23.03 26.86
N ALA A 653 4.40 -23.25 25.71
CA ALA A 653 4.00 -24.58 25.25
C ALA A 653 5.20 -25.51 24.97
N ARG A 654 6.31 -24.98 24.43
CA ARG A 654 7.52 -25.77 24.18
C ARG A 654 8.17 -26.22 25.47
N MET A 655 8.28 -25.34 26.47
CA MET A 655 8.84 -25.66 27.79
C MET A 655 7.99 -26.70 28.54
N PHE A 656 6.66 -26.51 28.56
CA PHE A 656 5.70 -27.44 29.18
C PHE A 656 5.79 -28.85 28.59
N HIS A 657 5.85 -28.96 27.26
CA HIS A 657 5.97 -30.25 26.59
C HIS A 657 7.37 -30.88 26.71
N GLU A 658 8.45 -30.10 26.77
CA GLU A 658 9.79 -30.66 27.02
C GLU A 658 9.93 -31.23 28.43
N THR A 659 9.43 -30.53 29.45
CA THR A 659 9.60 -30.97 30.86
C THR A 659 8.94 -32.33 31.15
N SER A 660 7.83 -32.63 30.47
CA SER A 660 6.96 -33.79 30.76
C SER A 660 7.14 -34.99 29.82
N ALA A 661 7.97 -34.89 28.77
CA ALA A 661 8.08 -35.93 27.73
C ALA A 661 9.51 -36.44 27.57
N THR A 662 9.64 -37.74 27.25
CA THR A 662 10.92 -38.33 26.83
C THR A 662 11.29 -37.89 25.40
N ASP A 663 12.56 -38.01 25.04
CA ASP A 663 13.07 -37.58 23.73
C ASP A 663 12.35 -38.31 22.57
N ALA A 664 12.07 -39.61 22.75
CA ALA A 664 11.27 -40.39 21.81
C ALA A 664 9.81 -39.91 21.72
N MET A 665 9.18 -39.47 22.83
CA MET A 665 7.85 -38.89 22.82
C MET A 665 7.83 -37.52 22.12
N LEU A 666 8.82 -36.66 22.39
CA LEU A 666 8.98 -35.38 21.71
C LEU A 666 9.20 -35.57 20.21
N PHE A 667 10.09 -36.48 19.82
CA PHE A 667 10.37 -36.80 18.42
C PHE A 667 9.12 -37.33 17.69
N ASN A 668 8.34 -38.19 18.35
CA ASN A 668 7.07 -38.67 17.80
C ASN A 668 6.00 -37.58 17.66
N ARG A 669 6.00 -36.55 18.53
CA ARG A 669 5.09 -35.40 18.45
C ARG A 669 5.52 -34.37 17.39
N LEU A 670 6.83 -34.09 17.28
CA LEU A 670 7.41 -33.14 16.33
C LEU A 670 7.46 -33.71 14.90
N CYS A 671 7.80 -35.00 14.75
CA CYS A 671 7.91 -35.71 13.47
C CYS A 671 6.95 -36.92 13.41
N PRO A 672 5.61 -36.69 13.41
CA PRO A 672 4.62 -37.76 13.43
C PRO A 672 4.59 -38.52 12.09
N LYS A 673 4.35 -39.84 12.16
CA LYS A 673 4.24 -40.69 10.96
C LYS A 673 2.91 -40.42 10.23
N LYS A 674 2.97 -39.81 9.05
CA LYS A 674 1.81 -39.61 8.16
C LYS A 674 1.90 -40.61 7.00
N LYS A 675 0.88 -41.47 6.83
CA LYS A 675 0.90 -42.62 5.89
C LYS A 675 2.19 -43.47 6.05
N GLY A 676 2.55 -43.78 7.29
CA GLY A 676 3.73 -44.59 7.64
C GLY A 676 5.08 -43.88 7.61
N LYS A 677 5.21 -42.71 6.97
CA LYS A 677 6.49 -41.99 6.82
C LYS A 677 6.57 -40.74 7.71
N ARG A 678 7.74 -40.46 8.29
CA ARG A 678 8.06 -39.15 8.88
C ARG A 678 8.59 -38.20 7.79
N ARG A 679 8.51 -36.89 8.06
CA ARG A 679 9.21 -35.82 7.34
C ARG A 679 9.49 -34.68 8.31
N PHE A 680 10.64 -34.02 8.19
CA PHE A 680 10.87 -32.73 8.83
C PHE A 680 10.00 -31.65 8.17
N ALA A 681 9.55 -30.66 8.95
CA ALA A 681 9.09 -29.39 8.41
C ALA A 681 10.31 -28.56 7.94
N PRO A 682 10.19 -27.63 6.96
CA PRO A 682 11.34 -26.88 6.46
C PRO A 682 12.18 -26.21 7.55
N VAL A 683 11.53 -25.53 8.50
CA VAL A 683 12.18 -24.86 9.65
C VAL A 683 12.94 -25.82 10.58
N MET A 684 12.58 -27.10 10.61
CA MET A 684 13.31 -28.12 11.38
C MET A 684 14.64 -28.48 10.70
N VAL A 685 14.72 -28.40 9.36
CA VAL A 685 15.97 -28.62 8.61
C VAL A 685 16.95 -27.48 8.88
N ASP A 686 16.47 -26.24 9.00
CA ASP A 686 17.28 -25.09 9.40
C ASP A 686 17.89 -25.28 10.81
N ARG A 687 17.09 -25.77 11.76
CA ARG A 687 17.59 -26.14 13.11
C ARG A 687 18.60 -27.29 13.06
N LEU A 688 18.34 -28.35 12.29
CA LEU A 688 19.27 -29.48 12.15
C LEU A 688 20.63 -29.03 11.59
N ASN A 689 20.64 -28.18 10.57
CA ASN A 689 21.86 -27.57 10.04
C ASN A 689 22.61 -26.72 11.09
N ARG A 690 21.90 -25.92 11.91
CA ARG A 690 22.53 -25.19 13.05
C ARG A 690 23.13 -26.11 14.11
N LEU A 691 22.64 -27.34 14.24
CA LEU A 691 23.16 -28.37 15.15
C LEU A 691 24.28 -29.23 14.53
N GLY A 692 24.68 -28.97 13.28
CA GLY A 692 25.66 -29.79 12.54
C GLY A 692 25.11 -31.14 12.05
N ILE A 693 23.78 -31.29 11.98
CA ILE A 693 23.10 -32.52 11.56
C ILE A 693 22.56 -32.33 10.15
N HIS A 694 23.18 -32.96 9.16
CA HIS A 694 22.81 -32.80 7.74
C HIS A 694 21.87 -33.90 7.21
N LYS A 695 21.33 -34.75 8.10
CA LYS A 695 20.42 -35.86 7.76
C LYS A 695 19.01 -35.35 7.45
N VAL A 696 18.52 -35.62 6.24
CA VAL A 696 17.22 -35.10 5.75
C VAL A 696 16.03 -36.03 5.99
N ASN A 697 16.27 -37.31 6.26
CA ASN A 697 15.22 -38.26 6.66
C ASN A 697 15.21 -38.40 8.20
N PRO A 698 14.07 -38.19 8.89
CA PRO A 698 14.02 -38.28 10.34
C PRO A 698 14.37 -39.68 10.90
N GLU A 699 14.11 -40.75 10.15
CA GLU A 699 14.39 -42.12 10.63
C GLU A 699 15.90 -42.47 10.55
N ASP A 700 16.76 -41.59 10.00
CA ASP A 700 18.22 -41.77 9.95
C ASP A 700 18.93 -41.20 11.20
N LEU A 701 18.22 -40.49 12.08
CA LEU A 701 18.82 -39.85 13.26
C LEU A 701 19.17 -40.89 14.35
N THR A 702 20.36 -40.73 14.95
CA THR A 702 20.74 -41.48 16.16
C THR A 702 19.99 -40.95 17.40
N PRO A 703 19.93 -41.70 18.52
CA PRO A 703 19.32 -41.21 19.76
C PRO A 703 19.89 -39.87 20.25
N GLU A 704 21.18 -39.64 20.06
CA GLU A 704 21.91 -38.44 20.47
C GLU A 704 21.58 -37.24 19.56
N GLU A 705 21.46 -37.48 18.25
CA GLU A 705 20.98 -36.47 17.28
C GLU A 705 19.51 -36.12 17.53
N ILE A 706 18.66 -37.11 17.81
CA ILE A 706 17.27 -36.90 18.23
C ILE A 706 17.23 -36.03 19.48
N SER A 707 18.00 -36.35 20.51
CA SER A 707 18.06 -35.60 21.77
C SER A 707 18.40 -34.12 21.53
N LYS A 708 19.52 -33.86 20.83
CA LYS A 708 19.95 -32.50 20.44
C LYS A 708 18.90 -31.75 19.61
N PHE A 709 18.21 -32.45 18.71
CA PHE A 709 17.18 -31.85 17.87
C PHE A 709 15.94 -31.45 18.67
N VAL A 710 15.39 -32.36 19.48
CA VAL A 710 14.10 -32.15 20.16
C VAL A 710 14.19 -31.28 21.42
N ARG A 711 15.34 -31.26 22.10
CA ARG A 711 15.57 -30.42 23.28
C ARG A 711 15.99 -29.01 22.86
N LEU A 712 15.27 -27.98 23.33
CA LEU A 712 15.81 -26.62 23.39
C LEU A 712 16.51 -26.37 24.73
N ASP A 713 16.02 -26.99 25.81
CA ASP A 713 16.50 -26.80 27.19
C ASP A 713 16.63 -25.31 27.58
N ILE A 714 15.58 -24.55 27.27
CA ILE A 714 15.44 -23.13 27.61
C ILE A 714 15.64 -22.95 29.12
N ASP A 715 16.54 -22.04 29.52
CA ASP A 715 16.64 -21.60 30.90
C ASP A 715 15.54 -20.55 31.19
N PRO A 716 14.55 -20.85 32.07
CA PRO A 716 13.47 -19.91 32.38
C PRO A 716 13.94 -18.56 32.90
N ALA A 717 15.10 -18.49 33.57
CA ALA A 717 15.66 -17.26 34.10
C ALA A 717 16.20 -16.31 33.02
N THR A 718 16.43 -16.82 31.80
CA THR A 718 17.01 -16.06 30.68
C THR A 718 15.98 -15.57 29.66
N ILE A 719 14.68 -15.87 29.86
CA ILE A 719 13.62 -15.48 28.92
C ILE A 719 13.47 -13.96 28.89
N THR A 720 13.82 -13.35 27.76
CA THR A 720 13.66 -11.91 27.49
C THR A 720 12.27 -11.58 26.95
N TRP A 721 11.59 -12.55 26.33
CA TRP A 721 10.36 -12.32 25.58
C TRP A 721 9.14 -12.07 26.49
N GLN A 722 8.52 -10.90 26.33
CA GLN A 722 7.29 -10.50 27.01
C GLN A 722 6.06 -10.62 26.07
N ARG A 723 4.86 -10.58 26.66
CA ARG A 723 3.61 -10.41 25.90
C ARG A 723 3.43 -8.93 25.56
N VAL A 724 2.49 -8.59 24.68
CA VAL A 724 2.15 -7.19 24.38
C VAL A 724 0.66 -6.94 24.18
N MET A 725 0.25 -5.69 24.33
CA MET A 725 -1.05 -5.15 23.92
C MET A 725 -0.91 -3.66 23.59
N ASP A 726 -1.77 -3.09 22.76
CA ASP A 726 -1.74 -1.66 22.43
C ASP A 726 -2.71 -0.84 23.29
N THR A 727 -2.50 -0.91 24.62
CA THR A 727 -3.30 -0.26 25.67
C THR A 727 -2.41 0.10 26.85
N ASN A 728 -2.64 1.25 27.50
CA ASN A 728 -1.80 1.78 28.59
C ASN A 728 -2.09 1.12 29.97
N ASP A 729 -1.90 -0.19 30.11
CA ASP A 729 -2.16 -0.92 31.37
C ASP A 729 -0.90 -1.09 32.25
N ARG A 730 -0.82 -0.26 33.30
CA ARG A 730 0.27 -0.32 34.29
C ARG A 730 0.33 -1.59 35.14
N PHE A 731 -0.76 -2.35 35.28
CA PHE A 731 -0.80 -3.54 36.14
C PHE A 731 -0.21 -4.78 35.46
N LEU A 732 -0.19 -4.84 34.12
CA LEU A 732 0.37 -5.97 33.38
C LEU A 732 1.91 -5.93 33.24
N ARG A 733 2.57 -4.88 33.73
CA ARG A 733 4.05 -4.71 33.74
C ARG A 733 4.81 -5.88 34.37
N LYS A 734 4.21 -6.53 35.37
CA LYS A 734 4.77 -7.73 35.99
C LYS A 734 3.63 -8.61 36.48
N ILE A 735 3.53 -9.80 35.91
CA ILE A 735 2.49 -10.79 36.19
C ILE A 735 3.10 -12.18 36.37
N GLU A 736 2.29 -13.10 36.84
CA GLU A 736 2.60 -14.52 36.91
C GLU A 736 1.63 -15.30 36.02
N VAL A 737 2.12 -16.31 35.31
CA VAL A 737 1.32 -17.18 34.42
C VAL A 737 1.51 -18.65 34.79
N GLY A 738 0.61 -19.54 34.34
CA GLY A 738 0.65 -20.98 34.63
C GLY A 738 -0.13 -21.42 35.88
N ARG A 739 -0.89 -20.53 36.52
CA ARG A 739 -1.58 -20.76 37.80
C ARG A 739 -2.82 -21.68 37.79
N ASN A 740 -3.07 -22.38 36.69
CA ASN A 740 -4.17 -23.35 36.59
C ASN A 740 -3.65 -24.76 36.91
N ALA A 741 -4.52 -25.65 37.41
CA ALA A 741 -4.12 -26.99 37.88
C ALA A 741 -3.51 -27.88 36.78
N THR A 742 -3.77 -27.59 35.51
CA THR A 742 -3.16 -28.26 34.34
C THR A 742 -1.72 -27.82 34.03
N GLU A 743 -1.32 -26.64 34.52
CA GLU A 743 0.01 -26.04 34.33
C GLU A 743 0.82 -25.94 35.64
N GLN A 744 0.33 -26.53 36.73
CA GLN A 744 0.94 -26.51 38.06
C GLN A 744 2.40 -27.04 38.02
N GLY A 745 3.34 -26.28 38.60
CA GLY A 745 4.77 -26.57 38.55
C GLY A 745 5.49 -25.93 37.35
N HIS A 746 4.75 -25.27 36.46
CA HIS A 746 5.28 -24.50 35.33
C HIS A 746 5.00 -23.00 35.44
N GLU A 747 4.68 -22.51 36.64
CA GLU A 747 4.50 -21.07 36.86
C GLU A 747 5.76 -20.26 36.55
N ARG A 748 5.58 -19.10 35.90
CA ARG A 748 6.68 -18.14 35.71
C ARG A 748 6.24 -16.69 35.81
N MET A 749 7.17 -15.86 36.26
CA MET A 749 7.05 -14.41 36.22
C MET A 749 7.33 -13.87 34.80
N THR A 750 6.42 -13.06 34.28
CA THR A 750 6.52 -12.40 32.95
C THR A 750 5.92 -10.99 33.04
N GLY A 751 5.69 -10.32 31.93
CA GLY A 751 4.99 -9.04 31.84
C GLY A 751 4.40 -8.80 30.45
N PHE A 752 3.75 -7.65 30.30
CA PHE A 752 3.35 -7.06 29.04
C PHE A 752 4.09 -5.75 28.79
N ASP A 753 4.57 -5.56 27.56
CA ASP A 753 4.97 -4.26 27.00
C ASP A 753 3.85 -3.70 26.11
N ILE A 754 3.91 -2.42 25.73
CA ILE A 754 2.99 -1.89 24.72
C ILE A 754 3.36 -2.45 23.32
N ALA A 755 2.39 -2.64 22.42
CA ALA A 755 2.65 -3.35 21.15
C ALA A 755 3.77 -2.73 20.29
N VAL A 756 3.87 -1.40 20.26
CA VAL A 756 4.94 -0.64 19.57
C VAL A 756 6.34 -0.77 20.21
N ALA A 757 6.45 -1.40 21.38
CA ALA A 757 7.71 -1.75 22.04
C ALA A 757 8.23 -3.16 21.68
N SER A 758 7.45 -3.98 20.97
CA SER A 758 7.84 -5.32 20.54
C SER A 758 9.03 -5.32 19.57
N GLU A 759 9.91 -6.32 19.66
CA GLU A 759 10.91 -6.58 18.61
C GLU A 759 10.24 -6.82 17.24
N VAL A 760 9.03 -7.39 17.20
CA VAL A 760 8.27 -7.60 15.95
C VAL A 760 7.98 -6.26 15.24
N MET A 761 7.74 -5.16 15.99
CA MET A 761 7.59 -3.82 15.42
C MET A 761 8.92 -3.27 14.88
N ALA A 762 10.02 -3.51 15.58
CA ALA A 762 11.35 -3.12 15.12
C ALA A 762 11.81 -3.92 13.88
N VAL A 763 11.43 -5.20 13.80
CA VAL A 763 11.62 -6.06 12.62
C VAL A 763 10.78 -5.58 11.45
N LEU A 764 9.50 -5.27 11.64
CA LEU A 764 8.66 -4.69 10.59
C LEU A 764 9.27 -3.40 10.02
N ALA A 765 9.72 -2.49 10.89
CA ALA A 765 10.32 -1.23 10.46
C ALA A 765 11.66 -1.40 9.72
N LEU A 766 12.46 -2.42 10.04
CA LEU A 766 13.79 -2.65 9.44
C LEU A 766 13.82 -3.71 8.33
N SER A 767 12.68 -4.33 7.99
CA SER A 767 12.64 -5.33 6.91
C SER A 767 12.79 -4.68 5.54
N ALA A 768 13.60 -5.27 4.67
CA ALA A 768 13.76 -4.83 3.28
C ALA A 768 12.65 -5.35 2.35
N ASP A 769 12.13 -6.55 2.63
CA ASP A 769 11.04 -7.24 1.93
C ASP A 769 10.47 -8.39 2.81
N LEU A 770 9.49 -9.15 2.31
CA LEU A 770 8.83 -10.25 3.02
C LEU A 770 9.77 -11.43 3.37
N ARG A 771 10.82 -11.68 2.56
CA ARG A 771 11.81 -12.73 2.79
C ARG A 771 12.81 -12.30 3.87
N ASP A 772 13.26 -11.05 3.86
CA ASP A 772 14.05 -10.48 4.97
C ASP A 772 13.23 -10.47 6.26
N MET A 773 11.96 -10.02 6.24
CA MET A 773 11.08 -10.08 7.42
C MET A 773 10.98 -11.50 7.98
N ARG A 774 10.79 -12.52 7.12
CA ARG A 774 10.81 -13.94 7.55
C ARG A 774 12.13 -14.33 8.21
N GLN A 775 13.27 -13.94 7.66
CA GLN A 775 14.58 -14.24 8.23
C GLN A 775 14.82 -13.50 9.54
N ARG A 776 14.35 -12.25 9.67
CA ARG A 776 14.42 -11.45 10.90
C ARG A 776 13.56 -12.05 12.01
N LEU A 777 12.29 -12.32 11.74
CA LEU A 777 11.37 -12.98 12.67
C LEU A 777 11.91 -14.34 13.13
N GLY A 778 12.55 -15.10 12.24
CA GLY A 778 13.22 -16.37 12.57
C GLY A 778 14.44 -16.23 13.48
N ARG A 779 15.21 -15.14 13.34
CA ARG A 779 16.44 -14.83 14.08
C ARG A 779 16.21 -14.20 15.46
N MET A 780 14.99 -13.79 15.82
CA MET A 780 14.68 -13.23 17.15
C MET A 780 15.06 -14.24 18.25
N VAL A 781 15.88 -13.80 19.22
CA VAL A 781 16.37 -14.62 20.34
C VAL A 781 15.50 -14.36 21.56
N VAL A 782 14.85 -15.42 22.06
CA VAL A 782 13.82 -15.30 23.12
C VAL A 782 14.32 -15.67 24.51
N ALA A 783 15.41 -16.44 24.57
CA ALA A 783 16.07 -16.95 25.77
C ALA A 783 17.47 -17.49 25.41
N SER A 784 18.24 -17.88 26.41
CA SER A 784 19.33 -18.85 26.26
C SER A 784 18.87 -20.25 26.71
N ASN A 785 19.57 -21.29 26.27
CA ASN A 785 19.50 -22.59 26.91
C ASN A 785 20.45 -22.68 28.11
N ARG A 786 20.39 -23.77 28.89
CA ARG A 786 21.27 -23.97 30.06
C ARG A 786 22.77 -24.04 29.72
N ALA A 787 23.13 -24.28 28.47
CA ALA A 787 24.50 -24.22 27.97
C ALA A 787 24.92 -22.81 27.49
N GLY A 788 24.11 -21.79 27.74
CA GLY A 788 24.39 -20.39 27.38
C GLY A 788 24.27 -20.09 25.87
N GLN A 789 23.73 -21.00 25.07
CA GLN A 789 23.51 -20.80 23.64
C GLN A 789 22.16 -20.12 23.38
N PRO A 790 22.05 -19.21 22.39
CA PRO A 790 20.81 -18.51 22.09
C PRO A 790 19.74 -19.45 21.52
N VAL A 791 18.49 -19.28 21.96
CA VAL A 791 17.32 -20.01 21.43
C VAL A 791 16.50 -19.05 20.58
N THR A 792 16.33 -19.38 19.29
CA THR A 792 15.61 -18.53 18.33
C THR A 792 14.14 -18.92 18.14
N ALA A 793 13.33 -18.01 17.59
CA ALA A 793 11.97 -18.31 17.16
C ALA A 793 11.90 -19.45 16.12
N ASP A 794 12.95 -19.66 15.31
CA ASP A 794 13.04 -20.81 14.40
C ASP A 794 13.49 -22.12 15.09
N ASP A 795 14.12 -22.07 16.28
CA ASP A 795 14.35 -23.29 17.08
C ASP A 795 13.06 -23.81 17.74
N ILE A 796 12.18 -22.88 18.12
CA ILE A 796 10.79 -23.16 18.49
C ILE A 796 10.00 -23.63 17.26
N GLY A 797 10.38 -23.17 16.06
CA GLY A 797 9.83 -23.60 14.77
C GLY A 797 8.74 -22.67 14.21
N ILE A 798 8.64 -21.43 14.69
CA ILE A 798 7.45 -20.58 14.49
C ILE A 798 7.64 -19.36 13.58
N GLY A 799 8.87 -19.01 13.18
CA GLY A 799 9.13 -17.81 12.36
C GLY A 799 8.31 -17.72 11.05
N GLY A 800 7.97 -18.88 10.46
CA GLY A 800 7.05 -18.97 9.33
C GLY A 800 5.60 -18.55 9.66
N ALA A 801 5.06 -18.97 10.80
CA ALA A 801 3.72 -18.57 11.24
C ALA A 801 3.65 -17.09 11.63
N LEU A 802 4.72 -16.55 12.23
CA LEU A 802 4.85 -15.11 12.49
C LEU A 802 4.79 -14.32 11.18
N THR A 803 5.47 -14.80 10.14
CA THR A 803 5.44 -14.17 8.80
C THR A 803 4.04 -14.20 8.18
N VAL A 804 3.28 -15.30 8.35
CA VAL A 804 1.89 -15.40 7.85
C VAL A 804 0.97 -14.39 8.53
N LEU A 805 1.11 -14.16 9.85
CA LEU A 805 0.36 -13.11 10.55
C LEU A 805 0.74 -11.70 10.11
N MET A 806 2.02 -11.48 9.76
CA MET A 806 2.55 -10.20 9.33
C MET A 806 2.43 -9.93 7.81
N LYS A 807 1.84 -10.84 7.02
CA LYS A 807 1.94 -10.84 5.54
C LYS A 807 1.38 -9.57 4.88
N ASP A 808 0.32 -8.99 5.44
CA ASP A 808 -0.33 -7.76 4.94
C ASP A 808 0.19 -6.53 5.69
N ALA A 809 0.61 -6.72 6.94
CA ALA A 809 1.17 -5.70 7.81
C ALA A 809 2.59 -5.25 7.41
N ILE A 810 3.16 -5.81 6.32
CA ILE A 810 4.40 -5.34 5.69
C ILE A 810 4.15 -4.30 4.57
N LYS A 811 2.91 -4.18 4.09
CA LYS A 811 2.53 -3.26 3.00
C LYS A 811 2.30 -1.85 3.57
N PRO A 812 3.06 -0.81 3.16
CA PRO A 812 2.89 0.54 3.69
C PRO A 812 1.50 1.14 3.43
N ASN A 813 1.00 1.92 4.39
CA ASN A 813 -0.32 2.54 4.27
C ASN A 813 -0.20 3.93 3.63
N LEU A 814 -0.74 4.10 2.44
CA LEU A 814 -0.87 5.38 1.74
C LEU A 814 -2.06 6.17 2.31
N MET A 815 -1.78 7.40 2.73
CA MET A 815 -2.71 8.44 3.18
C MET A 815 -2.32 9.77 2.53
N GLN A 816 -2.90 10.90 2.97
CA GLN A 816 -2.63 12.22 2.40
C GLN A 816 -2.59 13.34 3.46
N THR A 817 -1.94 14.44 3.12
CA THR A 817 -1.98 15.70 3.90
C THR A 817 -3.28 16.48 3.66
N LEU A 818 -3.52 17.54 4.44
CA LEU A 818 -4.63 18.48 4.21
C LEU A 818 -4.63 19.07 2.78
N GLU A 819 -3.47 19.41 2.22
CA GLU A 819 -3.34 19.86 0.80
C GLU A 819 -3.28 18.70 -0.22
N GLY A 820 -3.61 17.46 0.19
CA GLY A 820 -3.70 16.31 -0.71
C GLY A 820 -2.36 15.82 -1.25
N THR A 821 -1.27 15.97 -0.49
CA THR A 821 0.08 15.45 -0.79
C THR A 821 0.21 14.02 -0.23
N PRO A 822 0.83 13.04 -0.92
CA PRO A 822 0.91 11.66 -0.44
C PRO A 822 1.75 11.50 0.82
N VAL A 823 1.31 10.63 1.73
CA VAL A 823 2.04 10.25 2.94
C VAL A 823 1.95 8.76 3.16
N PHE A 824 3.09 8.09 3.33
CA PHE A 824 3.15 6.73 3.86
C PHE A 824 3.21 6.74 5.39
N VAL A 825 2.29 5.99 6.01
CA VAL A 825 2.18 5.81 7.46
C VAL A 825 2.44 4.35 7.76
N HIS A 826 3.66 3.98 8.19
CA HIS A 826 4.01 2.56 8.30
C HIS A 826 5.10 2.25 9.34
N ALA A 827 4.79 1.25 10.18
CA ALA A 827 5.47 0.89 11.43
C ALA A 827 5.51 2.05 12.45
N GLY A 828 5.77 1.74 13.72
CA GLY A 828 5.81 2.74 14.79
C GLY A 828 6.70 2.38 15.98
N PRO A 829 7.94 1.86 15.78
CA PRO A 829 8.79 1.43 16.88
C PRO A 829 9.12 2.57 17.86
N PHE A 830 9.21 2.21 19.15
CA PHE A 830 9.75 3.09 20.19
C PHE A 830 11.14 3.65 19.83
N ALA A 831 11.42 4.90 20.18
CA ALA A 831 12.68 5.57 19.87
C ALA A 831 13.77 5.45 20.96
N ASN A 832 13.43 4.90 22.14
CA ASN A 832 14.41 4.61 23.21
C ASN A 832 14.98 3.20 23.09
N ILE A 833 14.16 2.16 23.19
CA ILE A 833 14.59 0.74 23.12
C ILE A 833 14.73 0.22 21.68
N ALA A 834 14.21 0.94 20.70
CA ALA A 834 14.41 0.69 19.27
C ALA A 834 14.77 2.00 18.54
N HIS A 835 14.89 1.94 17.23
CA HIS A 835 15.46 2.99 16.39
C HIS A 835 14.53 4.18 16.10
N GLY A 836 13.23 4.08 16.38
CA GLY A 836 12.34 5.24 16.41
C GLY A 836 11.96 5.89 15.06
N ASN A 837 12.01 5.14 13.95
CA ASN A 837 11.73 5.64 12.60
C ASN A 837 10.56 4.89 11.93
N SER A 838 10.05 5.45 10.83
CA SER A 838 9.15 4.78 9.87
C SER A 838 9.83 3.55 9.21
N SER A 839 9.05 2.69 8.54
CA SER A 839 9.60 1.51 7.87
C SER A 839 10.54 1.81 6.69
N VAL A 840 11.55 0.95 6.48
CA VAL A 840 12.44 0.98 5.30
C VAL A 840 11.69 0.78 3.98
N ILE A 841 10.65 -0.08 3.94
CA ILE A 841 9.89 -0.35 2.71
C ILE A 841 9.12 0.89 2.23
N ALA A 842 8.49 1.64 3.14
CA ALA A 842 7.81 2.89 2.82
C ALA A 842 8.76 3.90 2.14
N ASP A 843 9.93 4.13 2.74
CA ASP A 843 10.91 5.06 2.18
C ASP A 843 11.43 4.58 0.82
N ARG A 844 11.70 3.28 0.66
CA ARG A 844 12.15 2.72 -0.64
C ARG A 844 11.10 2.92 -1.73
N ILE A 845 9.82 2.70 -1.43
CA ILE A 845 8.72 2.89 -2.40
C ILE A 845 8.59 4.38 -2.73
N ALA A 846 8.53 5.24 -1.70
CA ALA A 846 8.46 6.69 -1.88
C ALA A 846 9.64 7.23 -2.70
N LEU A 847 10.87 6.74 -2.46
CA LEU A 847 12.06 7.18 -3.18
C LEU A 847 12.07 6.73 -4.64
N LYS A 848 11.41 5.62 -4.98
CA LYS A 848 11.25 5.17 -6.37
C LYS A 848 10.15 5.93 -7.11
N LEU A 849 9.05 6.28 -6.43
CA LEU A 849 7.97 7.10 -6.98
C LEU A 849 8.37 8.57 -7.14
N ALA A 850 9.11 9.13 -6.17
CA ALA A 850 9.77 10.45 -6.26
C ALA A 850 11.04 10.44 -7.15
N GLY A 851 11.40 9.27 -7.66
CA GLY A 851 12.60 9.04 -8.47
C GLY A 851 12.42 9.48 -9.92
N VAL A 852 13.53 9.56 -10.65
CA VAL A 852 13.58 9.89 -12.09
C VAL A 852 14.26 8.79 -12.88
N GLU A 853 14.05 8.76 -14.18
CA GLU A 853 14.62 7.74 -15.06
C GLU A 853 16.04 8.12 -15.52
N PRO A 854 16.92 7.15 -15.84
CA PRO A 854 18.26 7.45 -16.34
C PRO A 854 18.20 8.29 -17.63
N GLY A 855 18.68 9.55 -17.55
CA GLY A 855 18.68 10.51 -18.66
C GLY A 855 17.65 11.64 -18.53
N MET A 856 16.74 11.58 -17.57
CA MET A 856 15.89 12.73 -17.21
C MET A 856 16.70 13.83 -16.49
N ASP A 857 16.17 15.05 -16.47
CA ASP A 857 16.78 16.18 -15.76
C ASP A 857 16.68 16.00 -14.23
N ALA A 858 17.80 16.17 -13.53
CA ALA A 858 17.86 16.13 -12.07
C ALA A 858 16.98 17.22 -11.40
N SER A 859 16.61 18.29 -12.11
CA SER A 859 15.65 19.29 -11.62
C SER A 859 14.23 18.74 -11.40
N GLN A 860 13.88 17.63 -12.07
CA GLN A 860 12.61 16.91 -11.96
C GLN A 860 12.59 15.92 -10.78
N MET A 861 13.71 15.73 -10.10
CA MET A 861 13.83 14.79 -8.99
C MET A 861 12.96 15.23 -7.79
N GLY A 862 12.12 14.32 -7.32
CA GLY A 862 11.26 14.52 -6.16
C GLY A 862 11.97 14.35 -4.82
N TYR A 863 11.21 14.49 -3.75
CA TYR A 863 11.66 14.53 -2.37
C TYR A 863 10.84 13.57 -1.48
N VAL A 864 11.52 12.86 -0.59
CA VAL A 864 10.92 12.01 0.44
C VAL A 864 11.35 12.53 1.80
N VAL A 865 10.38 13.00 2.59
CA VAL A 865 10.59 13.59 3.91
C VAL A 865 10.16 12.58 4.96
N THR A 866 11.13 11.96 5.62
CA THR A 866 10.92 11.07 6.78
C THR A 866 11.22 11.81 8.07
N GLU A 867 10.69 11.33 9.21
CA GLU A 867 11.12 11.78 10.53
C GLU A 867 11.91 10.72 11.31
N ALA A 868 12.64 11.19 12.33
CA ALA A 868 13.23 10.38 13.38
C ALA A 868 12.75 10.82 14.78
N GLY A 869 12.40 9.85 15.62
CA GLY A 869 11.78 10.10 16.93
C GLY A 869 12.68 10.74 17.99
N PHE A 870 12.08 11.57 18.87
CA PHE A 870 12.78 12.38 19.89
C PHE A 870 13.68 13.50 19.29
N GLY A 871 14.91 13.66 19.78
CA GLY A 871 15.88 14.65 19.31
C GLY A 871 16.97 14.02 18.43
N ALA A 872 17.83 14.85 17.85
CA ALA A 872 18.92 14.40 16.98
C ALA A 872 19.96 13.53 17.71
N ASP A 873 20.03 13.61 19.03
CA ASP A 873 20.82 12.73 19.89
C ASP A 873 20.28 11.29 20.01
N ILE A 874 19.03 11.01 19.66
CA ILE A 874 18.45 9.66 19.75
C ILE A 874 17.88 9.18 18.43
N GLY A 875 16.98 9.94 17.80
CA GLY A 875 16.32 9.53 16.57
C GLY A 875 17.29 9.53 15.40
N MET A 876 17.96 10.67 15.17
CA MET A 876 18.85 10.85 14.03
C MET A 876 20.13 9.99 14.15
N GLU A 877 20.67 9.81 15.36
CA GLU A 877 21.74 8.83 15.64
C GLU A 877 21.36 7.44 15.11
N LYS A 878 20.24 6.88 15.58
CA LYS A 878 19.77 5.54 15.19
C LYS A 878 19.25 5.47 13.76
N PHE A 879 18.80 6.60 13.20
CA PHE A 879 18.49 6.72 11.78
C PHE A 879 19.75 6.45 10.94
N PHE A 880 20.87 7.11 11.25
CA PHE A 880 22.14 6.86 10.56
C PHE A 880 22.77 5.51 10.91
N ASP A 881 23.01 5.23 12.18
CA ASP A 881 23.78 4.07 12.62
C ASP A 881 23.01 2.75 12.62
N ILE A 882 21.68 2.76 12.43
CA ILE A 882 20.86 1.55 12.27
C ILE A 882 20.08 1.57 10.95
N LYS A 883 19.18 2.55 10.72
CA LYS A 883 18.28 2.51 9.55
C LYS A 883 19.01 2.69 8.22
N CYS A 884 19.99 3.59 8.12
CA CYS A 884 20.81 3.76 6.92
C CYS A 884 21.74 2.54 6.68
N ARG A 885 22.30 1.92 7.74
CA ARG A 885 23.07 0.66 7.61
C ARG A 885 22.23 -0.50 7.05
N VAL A 886 20.97 -0.63 7.51
CA VAL A 886 20.08 -1.72 7.09
C VAL A 886 19.51 -1.51 5.69
N SER A 887 19.18 -0.27 5.33
CA SER A 887 18.51 0.06 4.06
C SER A 887 19.48 0.39 2.91
N ASN A 888 20.74 0.72 3.23
CA ASN A 888 21.70 1.37 2.33
C ASN A 888 21.22 2.72 1.75
N LEU A 889 20.21 3.34 2.36
CA LEU A 889 19.76 4.69 2.02
C LEU A 889 20.58 5.73 2.79
N VAL A 890 20.90 6.84 2.13
CA VAL A 890 21.61 8.00 2.71
C VAL A 890 20.78 9.25 2.44
N PRO A 891 20.45 10.09 3.43
CA PRO A 891 19.71 11.31 3.20
C PRO A 891 20.60 12.40 2.59
N ASN A 892 20.04 13.20 1.71
CA ASN A 892 20.70 14.36 1.11
C ASN A 892 20.75 15.57 2.05
N ALA A 893 19.80 15.67 2.99
CA ALA A 893 19.73 16.76 3.98
C ALA A 893 19.07 16.31 5.30
N VAL A 894 19.45 16.98 6.40
CA VAL A 894 18.79 16.94 7.72
C VAL A 894 18.01 18.23 7.92
N VAL A 895 16.76 18.14 8.36
CA VAL A 895 15.98 19.27 8.88
C VAL A 895 15.92 19.18 10.40
N LEU A 896 16.46 20.18 11.09
CA LEU A 896 16.56 20.22 12.55
C LEU A 896 15.56 21.23 13.12
N VAL A 897 14.49 20.74 13.73
CA VAL A 897 13.38 21.55 14.25
C VAL A 897 13.68 22.12 15.64
N ALA A 898 13.42 23.41 15.83
CA ALA A 898 13.54 24.13 17.09
C ALA A 898 12.39 25.15 17.28
N THR A 899 12.17 25.59 18.52
CA THR A 899 11.20 26.66 18.87
C THR A 899 11.82 27.60 19.90
N VAL A 900 11.45 28.88 19.86
CA VAL A 900 11.92 29.91 20.81
C VAL A 900 11.66 29.49 22.25
N LYS A 901 10.48 28.94 22.53
CA LYS A 901 10.07 28.49 23.87
C LYS A 901 10.89 27.32 24.40
N ALA A 902 11.07 26.27 23.58
CA ALA A 902 11.90 25.13 23.95
C ALA A 902 13.36 25.55 24.18
N LEU A 903 13.90 26.45 23.36
CA LEU A 903 15.25 26.98 23.55
C LEU A 903 15.35 27.84 24.83
N LYS A 904 14.39 28.72 25.14
CA LYS A 904 14.36 29.43 26.43
C LYS A 904 14.32 28.47 27.63
N MET A 905 13.62 27.32 27.53
CA MET A 905 13.71 26.27 28.56
C MET A 905 15.11 25.65 28.64
N HIS A 906 15.77 25.41 27.50
CA HIS A 906 17.16 24.97 27.48
C HIS A 906 18.16 25.98 28.05
N GLY A 907 17.81 27.27 28.06
CA GLY A 907 18.59 28.36 28.66
C GLY A 907 18.35 28.59 30.17
N GLY A 908 17.62 27.71 30.84
CA GLY A 908 17.31 27.83 32.29
C GLY A 908 15.92 28.39 32.60
N GLY A 909 15.00 28.40 31.63
CA GLY A 909 13.59 28.69 31.89
C GLY A 909 12.95 27.70 32.88
N PRO A 910 11.94 28.14 33.67
CA PRO A 910 11.32 27.33 34.72
C PRO A 910 10.49 26.16 34.19
N ASP A 911 10.35 25.11 35.00
CA ASP A 911 9.61 23.89 34.63
C ASP A 911 8.13 24.15 34.29
N VAL A 912 7.69 23.53 33.20
CA VAL A 912 6.32 23.62 32.69
C VAL A 912 5.51 22.41 33.15
N VAL A 913 4.43 22.67 33.89
CA VAL A 913 3.54 21.63 34.43
C VAL A 913 2.21 21.65 33.66
N PRO A 914 1.79 20.53 33.03
CA PRO A 914 0.50 20.45 32.34
C PRO A 914 -0.68 20.90 33.22
N GLY A 915 -1.58 21.70 32.64
CA GLY A 915 -2.73 22.26 33.35
C GLY A 915 -2.44 23.50 34.21
N LYS A 916 -1.20 24.01 34.24
CA LYS A 916 -0.88 25.34 34.81
C LYS A 916 -0.66 26.37 33.69
N PRO A 917 -0.87 27.67 33.96
CA PRO A 917 -0.46 28.75 33.05
C PRO A 917 1.04 28.69 32.75
N LEU A 918 1.42 29.08 31.52
CA LEU A 918 2.83 29.20 31.14
C LEU A 918 3.49 30.38 31.87
N PRO A 919 4.68 30.19 32.46
CA PRO A 919 5.48 31.29 33.01
C PRO A 919 5.79 32.38 31.97
N GLU A 920 5.72 33.64 32.38
CA GLU A 920 5.79 34.82 31.48
C GLU A 920 7.05 34.89 30.61
N VAL A 921 8.17 34.31 31.06
CA VAL A 921 9.43 34.24 30.28
C VAL A 921 9.31 33.40 28.99
N TYR A 922 8.26 32.59 28.86
CA TYR A 922 7.93 31.89 27.62
C TYR A 922 6.97 32.68 26.72
N LEU A 923 6.38 33.77 27.21
CA LEU A 923 5.42 34.62 26.49
C LEU A 923 6.02 35.96 26.06
N ASN A 924 7.03 36.43 26.80
CA ASN A 924 7.78 37.66 26.52
C ASN A 924 9.16 37.34 25.93
N GLU A 925 9.78 38.33 25.26
CA GLU A 925 11.15 38.23 24.73
C GLU A 925 12.18 38.01 25.86
N ASN A 926 13.15 37.11 25.64
CA ASN A 926 14.33 37.00 26.50
C ASN A 926 15.56 36.49 25.71
N LEU A 927 16.22 37.42 25.01
CA LEU A 927 17.39 37.12 24.17
C LEU A 927 18.55 36.44 24.94
N PRO A 928 18.97 36.87 26.16
CA PRO A 928 20.06 36.20 26.88
C PRO A 928 19.74 34.75 27.30
N MET A 929 18.51 34.47 27.72
CA MET A 929 18.06 33.10 28.00
C MET A 929 17.99 32.27 26.70
N LEU A 930 17.52 32.87 25.60
CA LEU A 930 17.45 32.21 24.31
C LEU A 930 18.84 31.88 23.75
N GLU A 931 19.81 32.80 23.85
CA GLU A 931 21.21 32.60 23.46
C GLU A 931 21.85 31.45 24.25
N THR A 932 21.68 31.44 25.58
CA THR A 932 22.11 30.35 26.45
C THR A 932 21.49 29.01 26.04
N GLY A 933 20.20 29.02 25.68
CA GLY A 933 19.47 27.84 25.21
C GLY A 933 19.89 27.32 23.85
N CYS A 934 20.32 28.20 22.94
CA CYS A 934 20.80 27.86 21.62
C CYS A 934 22.06 26.96 21.65
N ALA A 935 22.77 26.85 22.78
CA ALA A 935 23.81 25.84 22.97
C ALA A 935 23.31 24.41 22.67
N ASN A 936 22.06 24.07 23.03
CA ASN A 936 21.49 22.75 22.70
C ASN A 936 21.31 22.58 21.18
N LEU A 937 20.78 23.60 20.49
CA LEU A 937 20.67 23.62 19.03
C LEU A 937 22.04 23.47 18.35
N THR A 938 23.03 24.26 18.78
CA THR A 938 24.42 24.20 18.30
C THR A 938 25.01 22.79 18.45
N LYS A 939 24.81 22.13 19.60
CA LYS A 939 25.27 20.74 19.80
C LYS A 939 24.58 19.75 18.86
N HIS A 940 23.29 19.92 18.57
CA HIS A 940 22.59 19.07 17.60
C HIS A 940 23.03 19.32 16.14
N ILE A 941 23.32 20.56 15.75
CA ILE A 941 23.91 20.89 14.44
C ILE A 941 25.30 20.23 14.30
N GLN A 942 26.15 20.35 15.33
CA GLN A 942 27.46 19.70 15.36
C GLN A 942 27.34 18.17 15.27
N ASN A 943 26.40 17.57 16.01
CA ASN A 943 26.12 16.13 15.96
C ASN A 943 25.71 15.67 14.55
N ALA A 944 24.78 16.38 13.89
CA ALA A 944 24.36 16.06 12.52
C ALA A 944 25.52 16.16 11.53
N LYS A 945 26.40 17.15 11.69
CA LYS A 945 27.59 17.34 10.84
C LYS A 945 28.66 16.27 11.01
N LYS A 946 28.69 15.50 12.11
CA LYS A 946 29.60 14.33 12.25
C LYS A 946 29.33 13.28 11.16
N PHE A 947 28.07 13.13 10.76
CA PHE A 947 27.63 12.23 9.69
C PHE A 947 27.83 12.80 8.27
N GLY A 948 28.36 14.01 8.13
CA GLY A 948 28.67 14.61 6.81
C GLY A 948 27.47 14.99 5.94
N ILE A 949 26.28 15.13 6.53
CA ILE A 949 25.05 15.53 5.83
C ILE A 949 24.76 17.03 6.04
N PRO A 950 24.38 17.79 4.99
CA PRO A 950 23.89 19.17 5.11
C PRO A 950 22.72 19.32 6.09
N VAL A 951 22.78 20.32 6.97
CA VAL A 951 21.72 20.62 7.97
C VAL A 951 21.00 21.91 7.58
N VAL A 952 19.66 21.93 7.67
CA VAL A 952 18.82 23.13 7.64
C VAL A 952 18.05 23.19 8.96
N VAL A 953 17.99 24.35 9.62
CA VAL A 953 17.19 24.52 10.85
C VAL A 953 15.80 25.03 10.49
N ALA A 954 14.76 24.39 11.01
CA ALA A 954 13.38 24.85 10.91
C ALA A 954 12.98 25.45 12.27
N ILE A 955 12.67 26.74 12.29
CA ILE A 955 12.31 27.48 13.50
C ILE A 955 10.79 27.65 13.50
N ASN A 956 10.07 26.74 14.15
CA ASN A 956 8.60 26.78 14.19
C ASN A 956 8.13 27.96 15.06
N LYS A 957 7.42 28.92 14.45
CA LYS A 957 7.00 30.19 15.07
C LYS A 957 5.74 30.00 15.93
N PHE A 958 5.73 30.59 17.13
CA PHE A 958 4.51 30.83 17.90
C PHE A 958 4.11 32.32 17.87
N THR A 959 2.86 32.59 18.24
CA THR A 959 2.27 33.94 18.29
C THR A 959 2.95 34.94 19.24
N SER A 960 3.78 34.45 20.16
CA SER A 960 4.56 35.23 21.14
C SER A 960 5.98 35.54 20.70
N ASP A 961 6.45 34.92 19.63
CA ASP A 961 7.89 34.84 19.32
C ASP A 961 8.30 36.04 18.47
N THR A 962 9.26 36.84 18.96
CA THR A 962 9.66 38.08 18.28
C THR A 962 10.59 37.82 17.11
N ASP A 963 10.59 38.71 16.12
CA ASP A 963 11.50 38.57 14.98
C ASP A 963 12.98 38.74 15.38
N ALA A 964 13.27 39.38 16.53
CA ALA A 964 14.60 39.42 17.13
C ALA A 964 15.02 38.06 17.73
N GLU A 965 14.11 37.36 18.42
CA GLU A 965 14.34 35.98 18.89
C GLU A 965 14.58 35.02 17.71
N MET A 966 13.80 35.15 16.64
CA MET A 966 13.97 34.34 15.42
C MET A 966 15.30 34.66 14.69
N ALA A 967 15.69 35.93 14.62
CA ALA A 967 16.96 36.36 14.03
C ALA A 967 18.18 35.86 14.84
N LEU A 968 18.10 35.85 16.17
CA LEU A 968 19.14 35.32 17.05
C LEU A 968 19.34 33.81 16.84
N ILE A 969 18.25 33.04 16.76
CA ILE A 969 18.32 31.60 16.43
C ILE A 969 18.94 31.39 15.05
N ARG A 970 18.54 32.18 14.04
CA ARG A 970 19.11 32.09 12.68
C ARG A 970 20.61 32.35 12.69
N LYS A 971 21.07 33.42 13.35
CA LYS A 971 22.49 33.75 13.50
C LYS A 971 23.28 32.57 14.10
N LEU A 972 22.88 32.11 15.29
CA LEU A 972 23.60 31.08 16.04
C LEU A 972 23.60 29.72 15.31
N ALA A 973 22.54 29.40 14.56
CA ALA A 973 22.49 28.21 13.73
C ALA A 973 23.47 28.24 12.54
N ILE A 974 23.62 29.41 11.88
CA ILE A 974 24.61 29.60 10.81
C ILE A 974 26.04 29.60 11.38
N GLU A 975 26.26 30.16 12.57
CA GLU A 975 27.57 30.13 13.26
C GLU A 975 27.97 28.71 13.72
N ALA A 976 27.00 27.88 14.15
CA ALA A 976 27.19 26.43 14.30
C ALA A 976 27.43 25.70 12.96
N GLY A 977 27.18 26.40 11.84
CA GLY A 977 27.44 25.97 10.48
C GLY A 977 26.36 25.06 9.90
N ALA A 978 25.09 25.34 10.18
CA ALA A 978 23.98 24.92 9.34
C ALA A 978 24.08 25.57 7.94
N SER A 979 23.42 24.98 6.95
CA SER A 979 23.34 25.50 5.58
C SER A 979 22.32 26.63 5.41
N ASP A 980 21.23 26.58 6.17
CA ASP A 980 20.31 27.69 6.39
C ASP A 980 19.55 27.48 7.72
N ALA A 981 18.83 28.51 8.18
CA ALA A 981 17.92 28.45 9.33
C ALA A 981 16.70 29.37 9.09
N VAL A 982 15.50 28.78 9.08
CA VAL A 982 14.31 29.38 8.45
C VAL A 982 13.10 29.40 9.39
N PRO A 983 12.46 30.57 9.62
CA PRO A 983 11.16 30.66 10.29
C PRO A 983 10.06 29.87 9.56
N CYS A 984 9.29 29.08 10.28
CA CYS A 984 8.22 28.23 9.74
C CYS A 984 6.89 28.56 10.44
N ASP A 985 5.85 28.84 9.66
CA ASP A 985 4.51 29.25 10.10
C ASP A 985 3.42 28.29 9.57
N ASN A 986 3.84 27.07 9.22
CA ASN A 986 3.02 26.06 8.56
C ASN A 986 1.93 25.45 9.45
N TRP A 987 2.02 25.61 10.77
CA TRP A 987 0.89 25.31 11.67
C TRP A 987 -0.29 26.25 11.39
N ALA A 988 -0.06 27.55 11.15
CA ALA A 988 -1.11 28.51 10.84
C ALA A 988 -1.47 28.60 9.35
N LYS A 989 -0.56 28.20 8.44
CA LYS A 989 -0.67 28.46 6.99
C LYS A 989 -0.54 27.24 6.06
N GLY A 990 -0.39 26.02 6.58
CA GLY A 990 -0.15 24.83 5.75
C GLY A 990 1.18 24.92 4.99
N GLY A 991 1.26 24.34 3.79
CA GLY A 991 2.48 24.33 2.97
C GLY A 991 3.01 25.73 2.66
N LEU A 992 2.12 26.72 2.50
CA LEU A 992 2.48 28.13 2.30
C LEU A 992 3.38 28.66 3.43
N GLY A 993 3.18 28.20 4.66
CA GLY A 993 3.99 28.57 5.83
C GLY A 993 5.36 27.89 5.92
N ALA A 994 5.73 27.04 4.95
CA ALA A 994 7.02 26.34 4.88
C ALA A 994 7.70 26.44 3.49
N VAL A 995 7.25 27.33 2.60
CA VAL A 995 7.84 27.52 1.25
C VAL A 995 9.33 27.85 1.32
N ASP A 996 9.73 28.76 2.20
CA ASP A 996 11.15 29.13 2.41
C ASP A 996 11.98 27.94 2.92
N LEU A 997 11.40 27.08 3.77
CA LEU A 997 12.05 25.86 4.22
C LEU A 997 12.19 24.86 3.06
N GLY A 998 11.18 24.76 2.19
CA GLY A 998 11.24 24.01 0.95
C GLY A 998 12.41 24.44 0.06
N HIS A 999 12.54 25.74 -0.20
CA HIS A 999 13.68 26.29 -0.96
C HIS A 999 15.03 26.01 -0.29
N ALA A 1000 15.14 26.18 1.03
CA ALA A 1000 16.37 25.87 1.77
C ALA A 1000 16.73 24.37 1.72
N VAL A 1001 15.75 23.47 1.78
CA VAL A 1001 15.93 22.02 1.68
C VAL A 1001 16.30 21.58 0.27
N VAL A 1002 15.69 22.15 -0.77
CA VAL A 1002 16.08 21.93 -2.18
C VAL A 1002 17.56 22.25 -2.36
N LYS A 1003 17.97 23.47 -1.97
CA LYS A 1003 19.35 23.97 -2.03
C LYS A 1003 20.34 23.20 -1.15
N ALA A 1004 19.88 22.60 -0.05
CA ALA A 1004 20.70 21.72 0.77
C ALA A 1004 20.95 20.36 0.11
N CYS A 1005 19.95 19.82 -0.60
CA CYS A 1005 20.05 18.54 -1.30
C CYS A 1005 20.94 18.56 -2.55
N GLU A 1006 21.18 19.74 -3.13
CA GLU A 1006 22.12 19.96 -4.25
C GLU A 1006 23.60 19.76 -3.84
N LYS A 1007 23.92 19.92 -2.55
CA LYS A 1007 25.29 19.75 -2.04
C LYS A 1007 25.68 18.27 -2.03
N GLN A 1008 26.96 18.00 -2.25
CA GLN A 1008 27.54 16.66 -2.09
C GLN A 1008 27.58 16.26 -0.59
N GLN A 1009 27.26 15.01 -0.30
CA GLN A 1009 27.31 14.41 1.04
C GLN A 1009 28.66 13.70 1.26
N ASP A 1010 29.22 13.81 2.47
CA ASP A 1010 30.39 13.05 2.94
C ASP A 1010 29.94 12.01 3.99
N PHE A 1011 29.01 11.14 3.59
CA PHE A 1011 28.31 10.30 4.57
C PHE A 1011 29.20 9.25 5.22
N LYS A 1012 29.21 9.25 6.54
CA LYS A 1012 29.94 8.30 7.39
C LYS A 1012 29.16 7.97 8.65
N TYR A 1013 29.28 6.73 9.09
CA TYR A 1013 28.76 6.25 10.36
C TYR A 1013 29.60 6.74 11.54
N LEU A 1014 29.04 6.70 12.76
CA LEU A 1014 29.74 7.19 13.95
C LEU A 1014 30.81 6.21 14.48
N TYR A 1015 30.68 4.91 14.16
CA TYR A 1015 31.56 3.82 14.60
C TYR A 1015 31.61 2.67 13.56
N ASP A 1016 32.60 1.79 13.63
CA ASP A 1016 32.56 0.52 12.89
C ASP A 1016 31.76 -0.51 13.68
N VAL A 1017 30.94 -1.33 13.02
CA VAL A 1017 30.22 -2.41 13.71
C VAL A 1017 31.16 -3.46 14.29
N LYS A 1018 32.41 -3.55 13.78
CA LYS A 1018 33.49 -4.41 14.29
C LYS A 1018 34.05 -3.97 15.64
N ASP A 1019 33.85 -2.70 16.04
CA ASP A 1019 34.31 -2.18 17.32
C ASP A 1019 33.64 -2.94 18.48
N SER A 1020 34.28 -2.96 19.66
CA SER A 1020 33.70 -3.65 20.82
C SER A 1020 32.36 -3.04 21.24
N ILE A 1021 31.53 -3.82 21.94
CA ILE A 1021 30.22 -3.34 22.41
C ILE A 1021 30.41 -2.10 23.31
N GLU A 1022 31.37 -2.16 24.23
CA GLU A 1022 31.77 -1.07 25.11
C GLU A 1022 32.24 0.15 24.31
N SER A 1023 33.12 -0.05 23.33
CA SER A 1023 33.68 1.02 22.50
C SER A 1023 32.59 1.78 21.75
N LYS A 1024 31.62 1.08 21.15
CA LYS A 1024 30.51 1.71 20.41
C LYS A 1024 29.60 2.52 21.33
N ILE A 1025 29.28 1.99 22.52
CA ILE A 1025 28.49 2.70 23.53
C ILE A 1025 29.23 3.95 24.01
N GLU A 1026 30.54 3.86 24.20
CA GLU A 1026 31.37 4.99 24.63
C GLU A 1026 31.55 6.07 23.55
N THR A 1027 31.72 5.68 22.28
CA THR A 1027 31.72 6.62 21.15
C THR A 1027 30.41 7.41 21.08
N ILE A 1028 29.24 6.75 21.16
CA ILE A 1028 27.96 7.47 21.18
C ILE A 1028 27.87 8.41 22.39
N ALA A 1029 28.27 7.94 23.58
CA ALA A 1029 28.21 8.72 24.82
C ALA A 1029 29.08 9.99 24.76
N ARG A 1030 30.32 9.88 24.27
CA ARG A 1030 31.24 11.02 24.12
C ARG A 1030 30.80 11.93 22.98
N GLU A 1031 30.69 11.39 21.77
CA GLU A 1031 30.52 12.18 20.56
C GLU A 1031 29.15 12.84 20.47
N MET A 1032 28.07 12.13 20.83
CA MET A 1032 26.70 12.65 20.70
C MET A 1032 26.23 13.36 21.97
N TYR A 1033 26.51 12.81 23.16
CA TYR A 1033 25.95 13.34 24.42
C TYR A 1033 26.89 14.30 25.17
N GLY A 1034 28.19 14.31 24.87
CA GLY A 1034 29.17 15.10 25.62
C GLY A 1034 29.48 14.51 27.00
N ALA A 1035 29.32 13.19 27.17
CA ALA A 1035 29.73 12.48 28.39
C ALA A 1035 31.25 12.28 28.43
N ASP A 1036 31.84 12.26 29.62
CA ASP A 1036 33.28 12.00 29.82
C ASP A 1036 33.66 10.53 29.53
N GLY A 1037 32.66 9.67 29.41
CA GLY A 1037 32.77 8.23 29.17
C GLY A 1037 31.56 7.47 29.72
N ILE A 1038 31.68 6.15 29.82
CA ILE A 1038 30.61 5.26 30.32
C ILE A 1038 30.94 4.65 31.69
N GLU A 1039 29.95 4.10 32.36
CA GLU A 1039 30.09 3.33 33.59
C GLU A 1039 29.25 2.05 33.48
N LEU A 1040 29.88 0.87 33.45
CA LEU A 1040 29.19 -0.41 33.23
C LEU A 1040 28.85 -1.11 34.55
N SER A 1041 27.57 -1.42 34.78
CA SER A 1041 27.18 -2.29 35.90
C SER A 1041 27.75 -3.71 35.73
N LYS A 1042 27.83 -4.49 36.83
CA LYS A 1042 28.23 -5.91 36.77
C LYS A 1042 27.32 -6.73 35.85
N GLU A 1043 26.01 -6.50 35.90
CA GLU A 1043 25.02 -7.16 35.03
C GLU A 1043 25.24 -6.79 33.55
N ALA A 1044 25.56 -5.52 33.26
CA ALA A 1044 25.89 -5.08 31.91
C ALA A 1044 27.18 -5.77 31.41
N GLN A 1045 28.25 -5.82 32.22
CA GLN A 1045 29.51 -6.49 31.85
C GLN A 1045 29.31 -7.98 31.56
N GLU A 1046 28.53 -8.68 32.39
CA GLU A 1046 28.22 -10.12 32.23
C GLU A 1046 27.40 -10.40 30.96
N LYS A 1047 26.46 -9.52 30.62
CA LYS A 1047 25.67 -9.63 29.38
C LYS A 1047 26.45 -9.21 28.15
N ILE A 1048 27.32 -8.20 28.22
CA ILE A 1048 28.25 -7.83 27.13
C ILE A 1048 29.18 -9.01 26.80
N SER A 1049 29.81 -9.61 27.82
CA SER A 1049 30.63 -10.83 27.67
C SER A 1049 29.85 -11.97 27.02
N THR A 1050 28.59 -12.15 27.42
CA THR A 1050 27.70 -13.19 26.87
C THR A 1050 27.31 -12.91 25.41
N TYR A 1051 26.91 -11.69 25.05
CA TYR A 1051 26.57 -11.31 23.68
C TYR A 1051 27.79 -11.34 22.74
N THR A 1052 28.99 -11.00 23.23
CA THR A 1052 30.24 -11.20 22.49
C THR A 1052 30.50 -12.69 22.21
N ARG A 1053 30.38 -13.56 23.23
CA ARG A 1053 30.51 -15.01 23.09
C ARG A 1053 29.43 -15.65 22.20
N GLN A 1054 28.23 -15.08 22.14
CA GLN A 1054 27.15 -15.51 21.24
C GLN A 1054 27.28 -14.94 19.81
N GLY A 1055 28.34 -14.18 19.51
CA GLY A 1055 28.60 -13.61 18.18
C GLY A 1055 27.86 -12.31 17.86
N PHE A 1056 27.11 -11.74 18.81
CA PHE A 1056 26.33 -10.52 18.63
C PHE A 1056 27.14 -9.22 18.82
N ALA A 1057 28.44 -9.32 19.10
CA ALA A 1057 29.33 -8.16 19.16
C ALA A 1057 29.32 -7.32 17.87
N GLY A 1058 29.10 -7.93 16.70
CA GLY A 1058 29.03 -7.24 15.40
C GLY A 1058 27.73 -6.45 15.14
N LEU A 1059 26.82 -6.31 16.12
CA LEU A 1059 25.59 -5.54 15.95
C LEU A 1059 25.78 -4.04 16.27
N PRO A 1060 25.02 -3.14 15.61
CA PRO A 1060 24.83 -1.75 16.03
C PRO A 1060 24.26 -1.60 17.45
N ILE A 1061 24.42 -0.39 18.00
CA ILE A 1061 23.95 0.00 19.33
C ILE A 1061 22.70 0.90 19.21
N CYS A 1062 21.73 0.71 20.10
CA CYS A 1062 20.50 1.47 20.22
C CYS A 1062 20.37 2.01 21.64
N MET A 1063 20.81 3.25 21.90
CA MET A 1063 20.88 3.80 23.26
C MET A 1063 19.50 4.09 23.87
N ALA A 1064 19.13 3.38 24.94
CA ALA A 1064 17.87 3.59 25.66
C ALA A 1064 18.06 4.52 26.88
N LYS A 1065 18.23 5.82 26.60
CA LYS A 1065 18.29 6.91 27.60
C LYS A 1065 17.02 7.76 27.62
N THR A 1066 16.97 8.75 28.52
CA THR A 1066 15.93 9.78 28.51
C THR A 1066 16.02 10.66 27.25
N HIS A 1067 14.87 11.10 26.75
CA HIS A 1067 14.78 12.07 25.65
C HIS A 1067 14.75 13.53 26.14
N LEU A 1068 14.68 13.78 27.44
CA LEU A 1068 14.51 15.13 28.01
C LEU A 1068 15.83 15.85 28.34
N SER A 1069 16.97 15.22 28.04
CA SER A 1069 18.34 15.72 28.21
C SER A 1069 19.27 14.98 27.25
N LEU A 1070 20.40 15.59 26.87
CA LEU A 1070 21.53 14.86 26.27
C LEU A 1070 22.07 13.79 27.24
N SER A 1071 22.07 14.09 28.54
CA SER A 1071 22.55 13.19 29.60
C SER A 1071 21.53 12.09 29.95
N HIS A 1072 21.85 11.29 30.98
CA HIS A 1072 20.92 10.32 31.57
C HIS A 1072 19.85 10.96 32.47
N ASP A 1073 20.05 12.21 32.91
CA ASP A 1073 19.21 12.92 33.87
C ASP A 1073 18.22 13.86 33.13
N PRO A 1074 16.89 13.64 33.21
CA PRO A 1074 15.91 14.45 32.49
C PRO A 1074 15.83 15.92 32.96
N THR A 1075 16.37 16.26 34.13
CA THR A 1075 16.36 17.63 34.66
C THR A 1075 17.44 18.52 34.04
N LYS A 1076 18.55 17.93 33.60
CA LYS A 1076 19.70 18.67 33.05
C LYS A 1076 19.42 19.19 31.64
N LYS A 1077 19.11 20.49 31.54
CA LYS A 1077 18.86 21.19 30.27
C LYS A 1077 20.17 21.73 29.65
N GLY A 1078 20.07 22.59 28.63
CA GLY A 1078 21.21 23.12 27.89
C GLY A 1078 22.07 22.03 27.22
N VAL A 1079 23.39 22.11 27.42
CA VAL A 1079 24.38 21.07 27.08
C VAL A 1079 25.13 20.70 28.36
N PRO A 1080 24.74 19.65 29.08
CA PRO A 1080 25.44 19.23 30.30
C PRO A 1080 26.83 18.66 29.98
N THR A 1081 27.75 18.79 30.93
CA THR A 1081 29.13 18.30 30.89
C THR A 1081 29.49 17.67 32.25
N GLY A 1082 30.67 17.05 32.38
CA GLY A 1082 31.14 16.49 33.66
C GLY A 1082 30.26 15.35 34.17
N PHE A 1083 29.81 14.47 33.27
CA PHE A 1083 29.03 13.29 33.60
C PHE A 1083 29.50 12.06 32.83
N ARG A 1084 29.53 10.91 33.49
CA ARG A 1084 29.61 9.60 32.85
C ARG A 1084 28.20 9.05 32.59
N LEU A 1085 28.06 8.17 31.61
CA LEU A 1085 26.79 7.55 31.25
C LEU A 1085 26.65 6.16 31.92
N PRO A 1086 25.74 5.98 32.89
CA PRO A 1086 25.57 4.70 33.58
C PRO A 1086 24.84 3.70 32.69
N ILE A 1087 25.45 2.57 32.40
CA ILE A 1087 24.88 1.44 31.66
C ILE A 1087 24.46 0.38 32.68
N ARG A 1088 23.16 0.27 32.92
CA ARG A 1088 22.60 -0.51 34.03
C ARG A 1088 22.34 -1.96 33.65
N ASP A 1089 21.89 -2.16 32.41
CA ASP A 1089 21.58 -3.44 31.76
C ASP A 1089 21.90 -3.29 30.26
N ILE A 1090 22.02 -4.38 29.51
CA ILE A 1090 22.03 -4.40 28.04
C ILE A 1090 21.20 -5.57 27.54
N ARG A 1091 20.44 -5.34 26.47
CA ARG A 1091 19.58 -6.35 25.85
C ARG A 1091 19.87 -6.46 24.35
N ALA A 1092 19.39 -7.53 23.73
CA ALA A 1092 19.58 -7.81 22.31
C ALA A 1092 18.23 -7.93 21.59
N SER A 1093 18.10 -7.23 20.47
CA SER A 1093 17.02 -7.40 19.49
C SER A 1093 17.66 -7.98 18.23
N VAL A 1094 17.91 -9.30 18.23
CA VAL A 1094 18.77 -9.99 17.26
C VAL A 1094 18.10 -10.13 15.88
N GLY A 1095 16.77 -10.25 15.82
CA GLY A 1095 16.02 -10.24 14.57
C GLY A 1095 15.90 -8.84 13.97
N ALA A 1096 15.73 -7.81 14.81
CA ALA A 1096 15.79 -6.42 14.36
C ALA A 1096 17.23 -6.01 13.95
N GLY A 1097 18.24 -6.57 14.62
CA GLY A 1097 19.66 -6.43 14.30
C GLY A 1097 20.40 -5.36 15.10
N PHE A 1098 20.10 -5.20 16.40
CA PHE A 1098 20.85 -4.27 17.28
C PHE A 1098 20.90 -4.75 18.75
N LEU A 1099 21.88 -4.26 19.50
CA LEU A 1099 21.90 -4.31 20.97
C LEU A 1099 21.37 -2.99 21.55
N TYR A 1100 20.64 -3.02 22.66
CA TYR A 1100 20.12 -1.82 23.30
C TYR A 1100 20.53 -1.74 24.79
N PRO A 1101 21.51 -0.89 25.14
CA PRO A 1101 21.89 -0.60 26.52
C PRO A 1101 20.79 0.19 27.22
N LEU A 1102 20.49 -0.16 28.47
CA LEU A 1102 19.52 0.54 29.32
C LEU A 1102 20.25 1.50 30.28
N ILE A 1103 20.06 2.80 30.04
CA ILE A 1103 20.73 3.86 30.81
C ILE A 1103 19.88 4.31 32.01
N GLY A 1104 18.56 4.36 31.82
CA GLY A 1104 17.59 4.73 32.86
C GLY A 1104 16.44 3.73 32.98
N ASN A 1105 15.52 3.98 33.91
CA ASN A 1105 14.30 3.19 34.06
C ASN A 1105 13.35 3.45 32.88
N MET A 1106 13.47 2.66 31.81
CA MET A 1106 12.59 2.76 30.64
C MET A 1106 11.24 2.07 30.90
N GLN A 1107 10.15 2.82 30.76
CA GLN A 1107 8.79 2.31 30.95
C GLN A 1107 8.21 1.85 29.61
N THR A 1108 8.32 0.55 29.34
CA THR A 1108 7.89 -0.11 28.09
C THR A 1108 6.39 -0.38 28.02
N MET A 1109 5.68 -0.34 29.16
CA MET A 1109 4.23 -0.31 29.24
C MET A 1109 3.80 0.96 29.99
N PRO A 1110 3.20 1.96 29.32
CA PRO A 1110 2.70 3.18 29.95
C PRO A 1110 1.57 2.91 30.95
N GLY A 1111 0.97 3.96 31.49
CA GLY A 1111 -0.14 3.85 32.43
C GLY A 1111 -1.05 5.05 32.31
N LEU A 1112 -2.36 4.82 32.32
CA LEU A 1112 -3.36 5.90 32.31
C LEU A 1112 -3.13 6.91 33.46
N PRO A 1113 -3.41 8.21 33.25
CA PRO A 1113 -3.43 9.24 34.29
C PRO A 1113 -4.72 9.16 35.13
N THR A 1114 -4.87 10.05 36.12
CA THR A 1114 -6.09 10.16 36.95
C THR A 1114 -7.32 10.64 36.16
N ARG A 1115 -7.11 11.51 35.16
CA ARG A 1115 -8.14 11.97 34.21
C ARG A 1115 -7.68 11.65 32.79
N PRO A 1116 -7.94 10.43 32.29
CA PRO A 1116 -7.61 10.04 30.93
C PRO A 1116 -8.49 10.73 29.88
N SER A 1117 -8.02 10.77 28.63
CA SER A 1117 -8.73 11.35 27.50
C SER A 1117 -10.04 10.60 27.16
N PHE A 1118 -10.15 9.30 27.47
CA PHE A 1118 -11.38 8.53 27.19
C PHE A 1118 -12.66 9.01 27.92
N TYR A 1119 -12.55 9.95 28.85
CA TYR A 1119 -13.72 10.60 29.46
C TYR A 1119 -14.41 11.61 28.53
N ASP A 1120 -13.71 12.08 27.49
CA ASP A 1120 -14.23 13.02 26.49
C ASP A 1120 -14.52 12.34 25.13
N ILE A 1121 -13.96 11.15 24.91
CA ILE A 1121 -14.08 10.40 23.65
C ILE A 1121 -15.44 9.69 23.59
N ASP A 1122 -16.23 10.00 22.56
CA ASP A 1122 -17.51 9.35 22.24
C ASP A 1122 -17.76 9.35 20.71
N ILE A 1123 -18.94 8.94 20.26
CA ILE A 1123 -19.36 8.95 18.86
C ILE A 1123 -20.68 9.71 18.64
N ASP A 1124 -20.71 10.56 17.63
CA ASP A 1124 -21.93 11.15 17.08
C ASP A 1124 -22.71 10.05 16.31
N PHE A 1125 -23.90 9.70 16.78
CA PHE A 1125 -24.73 8.64 16.19
C PHE A 1125 -25.37 9.02 14.85
N ASP A 1126 -25.56 10.30 14.55
CA ASP A 1126 -26.19 10.77 13.31
C ASP A 1126 -25.15 10.89 12.17
N THR A 1127 -23.92 11.30 12.49
CA THR A 1127 -22.84 11.45 11.48
C THR A 1127 -21.80 10.33 11.49
N GLY A 1128 -21.76 9.50 12.54
CA GLY A 1128 -20.76 8.44 12.73
C GLY A 1128 -19.37 8.96 13.10
N ARG A 1129 -19.22 10.24 13.45
CA ARG A 1129 -17.92 10.89 13.74
C ARG A 1129 -17.47 10.63 15.18
N VAL A 1130 -16.17 10.38 15.37
CA VAL A 1130 -15.57 10.36 16.70
C VAL A 1130 -15.45 11.80 17.23
N VAL A 1131 -15.88 12.03 18.46
CA VAL A 1131 -15.75 13.32 19.18
C VAL A 1131 -14.75 13.20 20.33
N GLY A 1132 -14.16 14.32 20.75
CA GLY A 1132 -13.27 14.40 21.93
C GLY A 1132 -11.94 13.63 21.85
N LEU A 1133 -11.52 13.22 20.65
CA LEU A 1133 -10.28 12.47 20.42
C LEU A 1133 -9.00 13.34 20.45
N PHE A 1134 -9.15 14.67 20.35
CA PHE A 1134 -8.07 15.66 20.24
C PHE A 1134 -8.42 16.95 20.97
#